data_AF-A0A8K0Q473-F1
#
_entry.id   AF-A0A8K0Q473-F1
#
_cell.length_a   1.000
_cell.length_b   1.000
_cell.length_c   1.000
_cell.angle_alpha   90.00
_cell.angle_beta   90.00
_cell.angle_gamma   90.00
#
_symmetry.space_group_name_H-M   'P 1'
#
loop_
_entity.id
_entity.type
_entity.pdbx_description
1 polymer ?
#
loop_
_entity_poly.entity_id
_entity_poly.type
_entity_poly.pdbx_seq_one_letter_code
_entity_poly.pdbx_strand_id
1 'polypeptide(L)'
;MFSKFARSPLPQAPVDDPDPTIESQTISSRQVKLPPGRKFTLIGGVVGSLFVLILNLSVTLASLNQPKGTGEAANGLRVLYQGSCSEASKINVVLHLFINIFSSVLLAASNYSMQCLSAPTRADVDRAHAKKKWMDIGIPSVHNLSKIPKTRAMLWFLLLVSSVPLHLLYNSVVFSSLTSVDYNIWSVQDDPSGTDSIFSRPFQEIEDDPNFGHNTTYGIVRPTANQTKEIAQLWDSAKSNDGVNLTALQCIEAYATAFQTSRGALLLVTETGPEGKLGIPDYTYSSDFNGDQVAGCPIEVYEWICTHPKGESSCHAPCRSLLSGVKAHADNWKPFGHRVKYCISKPVPQVCRLNFSTTLVTFVLIANGFKAAVIAYTAFFPPQEPLFVLGDAIESFLTSPDAASSNSCLVSVDDVRRKKNKEKAGSRRWSLTKGRWARVANIRRWAISLPISKGSRDTSSDISLIPADHVRDVNKEHWNGPRTWSPKKKRWAAAVSNCRWTTSLLMYLFALSIAIFFLAWGIKVAGPHDAASLWALGFGKPSETALITGLANLFRESHTKIIQSALVANLPQLCFSVLYFQYNGLFTGMLAAREWGDFGSRRRAIRVSSDPRGEQRSNYFLQLPYRWSIPLLLMSILVHWLLSQSVFIVAVERPQDPDEPLYTTCGYSPMAIITSICALVIMAVAVAVTGLLRLPAGIPVVSSCSLAIAAACHHPDGIPQPEAPLVPLKWGVMQTYDEEPSAGVLAHCGFSGEYVEEPKVGVEYA
;
A
#
# COMPACT_ATOMS: atom_id res chain seq x y z
N MET A 1 24.10 39.87 -77.03
CA MET A 1 23.79 38.54 -76.47
C MET A 1 22.26 38.42 -76.41
N PHE A 2 21.70 37.67 -77.35
CA PHE A 2 20.27 37.53 -77.68
C PHE A 2 19.45 37.06 -76.46
N SER A 3 18.33 37.69 -76.07
CA SER A 3 16.97 37.73 -76.66
C SER A 3 16.00 36.68 -76.09
N LYS A 4 14.85 37.17 -75.58
CA LYS A 4 13.46 36.72 -75.80
C LYS A 4 13.13 35.21 -75.74
N PHE A 5 12.09 34.83 -75.01
CA PHE A 5 10.73 34.57 -75.56
C PHE A 5 9.78 33.98 -74.51
N ALA A 6 8.59 34.57 -74.41
CA ALA A 6 7.39 33.96 -73.86
C ALA A 6 6.65 33.18 -74.95
N ARG A 7 5.88 32.12 -74.60
CA ARG A 7 4.64 31.67 -75.28
C ARG A 7 3.98 30.45 -74.59
N SER A 8 2.78 30.68 -74.02
CA SER A 8 1.45 30.06 -74.30
C SER A 8 1.21 28.51 -74.30
N PRO A 9 -0.06 28.05 -74.16
CA PRO A 9 -0.45 26.85 -73.39
C PRO A 9 -1.12 25.67 -74.18
N LEU A 10 -1.57 24.66 -73.40
CA LEU A 10 -2.61 23.60 -73.64
C LEU A 10 -2.18 22.32 -74.41
N PRO A 11 -2.72 21.11 -74.09
CA PRO A 11 -4.16 20.81 -73.95
C PRO A 11 -4.62 19.91 -72.77
N GLN A 12 -5.90 20.07 -72.44
CA GLN A 12 -6.71 19.13 -71.63
C GLN A 12 -7.11 17.90 -72.46
N ALA A 13 -7.17 16.74 -71.81
CA ALA A 13 -7.78 15.49 -72.28
C ALA A 13 -8.38 14.75 -71.05
N PRO A 14 -9.28 13.77 -71.21
CA PRO A 14 -10.70 13.90 -70.90
C PRO A 14 -11.10 13.40 -69.50
N VAL A 15 -12.33 13.76 -69.12
CA VAL A 15 -13.06 13.30 -67.93
C VAL A 15 -13.57 11.87 -68.18
N ASP A 16 -13.12 10.91 -67.37
CA ASP A 16 -13.73 9.59 -67.24
C ASP A 16 -14.43 9.50 -65.88
N ASP A 17 -15.75 9.26 -65.92
CA ASP A 17 -16.58 8.89 -64.77
C ASP A 17 -16.22 7.48 -64.27
N PRO A 18 -16.09 7.23 -62.95
CA PRO A 18 -16.08 5.88 -62.42
C PRO A 18 -17.47 5.43 -61.93
N ASP A 19 -17.97 4.38 -62.58
CA ASP A 19 -19.09 3.51 -62.17
C ASP A 19 -18.82 2.88 -60.78
N PRO A 20 -19.81 2.74 -59.88
CA PRO A 20 -19.59 2.36 -58.49
C PRO A 20 -19.60 0.84 -58.35
N THR A 21 -18.42 0.24 -58.35
CA THR A 21 -18.25 -1.16 -57.91
C THR A 21 -17.58 -1.21 -56.55
N ILE A 22 -18.30 -1.88 -55.64
CA ILE A 22 -17.99 -2.08 -54.23
C ILE A 22 -16.74 -2.96 -54.11
N GLU A 23 -15.59 -2.36 -53.82
CA GLU A 23 -14.43 -3.08 -53.29
C GLU A 23 -14.49 -3.13 -51.77
N SER A 24 -14.80 -4.32 -51.26
CA SER A 24 -14.65 -4.73 -49.88
C SER A 24 -13.18 -4.74 -49.48
N GLN A 25 -12.64 -3.58 -49.08
CA GLN A 25 -11.32 -3.55 -48.44
C GLN A 25 -11.38 -4.25 -47.08
N THR A 26 -10.81 -5.45 -47.09
CA THR A 26 -10.37 -6.21 -45.92
C THR A 26 -9.56 -5.31 -45.00
N ILE A 27 -10.00 -5.22 -43.73
CA ILE A 27 -9.32 -4.48 -42.65
C ILE A 27 -7.99 -5.18 -42.36
N SER A 28 -6.94 -4.82 -43.11
CA SER A 28 -5.57 -5.11 -42.74
C SER A 28 -5.22 -4.25 -41.52
N SER A 29 -4.83 -4.92 -40.43
CA SER A 29 -4.43 -4.30 -39.17
C SER A 29 -3.19 -3.42 -39.36
N ARG A 30 -3.41 -2.16 -39.74
CA ARG A 30 -2.34 -1.17 -39.89
C ARG A 30 -1.72 -0.92 -38.50
N GLN A 31 -0.53 -1.46 -38.26
CA GLN A 31 0.26 -1.18 -37.07
C GLN A 31 0.53 0.33 -37.01
N VAL A 32 -0.15 1.01 -36.08
CA VAL A 32 0.06 2.44 -35.83
C VAL A 32 1.44 2.61 -35.19
N LYS A 33 2.34 3.36 -35.83
CA LYS A 33 3.66 3.67 -35.28
C LYS A 33 3.48 4.54 -34.02
N LEU A 34 3.88 4.03 -32.86
CA LEU A 34 3.91 4.82 -31.62
C LEU A 34 4.97 5.93 -31.74
N PRO A 35 4.72 7.11 -31.13
CA PRO A 35 5.75 8.13 -31.00
C PRO A 35 6.94 7.61 -30.17
N PRO A 36 8.20 7.89 -30.54
CA PRO A 36 9.43 7.39 -29.93
C PRO A 36 9.44 7.41 -28.40
N GLY A 37 8.97 8.47 -27.75
CA GLY A 37 8.96 8.57 -26.29
C GLY A 37 8.03 7.56 -25.58
N ARG A 38 6.85 7.30 -26.14
CA ARG A 38 5.91 6.30 -25.58
C ARG A 38 6.38 4.89 -25.85
N LYS A 39 6.91 4.66 -27.05
CA LYS A 39 7.49 3.37 -27.46
C LYS A 39 8.65 2.99 -26.55
N PHE A 40 9.56 3.93 -26.27
CA PHE A 40 10.67 3.72 -25.35
C PHE A 40 10.21 3.29 -23.95
N THR A 41 9.19 3.95 -23.40
CA THR A 41 8.64 3.64 -22.07
C THR A 41 7.98 2.25 -22.01
N LEU A 42 7.11 1.94 -22.96
CA LEU A 42 6.43 0.63 -22.99
C LEU A 42 7.43 -0.50 -23.23
N ILE A 43 8.37 -0.32 -24.15
CA ILE A 43 9.44 -1.30 -24.38
C ILE A 43 10.32 -1.44 -23.15
N GLY A 44 10.70 -0.33 -22.51
CA GLY A 44 11.45 -0.35 -21.24
C GLY A 44 10.69 -1.10 -20.14
N GLY A 45 9.36 -0.92 -20.07
CA GLY A 45 8.49 -1.69 -19.16
C GLY A 45 8.46 -3.19 -19.49
N VAL A 46 8.40 -3.56 -20.77
CA VAL A 46 8.49 -4.96 -21.23
C VAL A 46 9.85 -5.54 -20.82
N VAL A 47 10.95 -4.89 -21.21
CA VAL A 47 12.32 -5.33 -20.90
C VAL A 47 12.51 -5.46 -19.40
N GLY A 48 12.08 -4.48 -18.62
CA GLY A 48 12.16 -4.52 -17.15
C GLY A 48 11.36 -5.67 -16.55
N SER A 49 10.13 -5.90 -17.02
CA SER A 49 9.29 -7.00 -16.52
C SER A 49 9.84 -8.38 -16.88
N LEU A 50 10.36 -8.55 -18.10
CA LEU A 50 11.01 -9.78 -18.56
C LEU A 50 12.32 -10.02 -17.84
N PHE A 51 13.13 -8.98 -17.62
CA PHE A 51 14.36 -9.07 -16.84
C PHE A 51 14.09 -9.58 -15.42
N VAL A 52 13.10 -8.98 -14.72
CA VAL A 52 12.72 -9.43 -13.37
C VAL A 52 12.18 -10.87 -13.41
N LEU A 53 11.40 -11.24 -14.44
CA LEU A 53 10.88 -12.60 -14.60
C LEU A 53 12.01 -13.63 -14.78
N ILE A 54 12.94 -13.35 -15.70
CA ILE A 54 14.08 -14.21 -16.00
C ILE A 54 14.97 -14.33 -14.77
N LEU A 55 15.30 -13.22 -14.12
CA LEU A 55 16.14 -13.23 -12.92
C LEU A 55 15.50 -14.04 -11.79
N ASN A 56 14.22 -13.80 -11.48
CA ASN A 56 13.51 -14.57 -10.44
C ASN A 56 13.45 -16.06 -10.80
N LEU A 57 13.24 -16.39 -12.08
CA LEU A 57 13.23 -17.78 -12.56
C LEU A 57 14.62 -18.41 -12.41
N SER A 58 15.68 -17.73 -12.81
CA SER A 58 17.06 -18.19 -12.67
C SER A 58 17.44 -18.42 -11.21
N VAL A 59 17.11 -17.50 -10.32
CA VAL A 59 17.33 -17.66 -8.87
C VAL A 59 16.53 -18.84 -8.33
N THR A 60 15.28 -19.00 -8.76
CA THR A 60 14.43 -20.13 -8.35
C THR A 60 15.04 -21.45 -8.80
N LEU A 61 15.48 -21.58 -10.05
CA LEU A 61 16.13 -22.77 -10.57
C LEU A 61 17.45 -23.06 -9.87
N ALA A 62 18.28 -22.04 -9.62
CA ALA A 62 19.52 -22.17 -8.87
C ALA A 62 19.27 -22.62 -7.41
N SER A 63 18.19 -22.15 -6.79
CA SER A 63 17.81 -22.55 -5.42
C SER A 63 17.45 -24.03 -5.30
N LEU A 64 17.08 -24.71 -6.40
CA LEU A 64 16.75 -26.13 -6.36
C LEU A 64 17.96 -27.02 -6.05
N ASN A 65 19.17 -26.52 -6.32
CA ASN A 65 20.44 -27.16 -5.99
C ASN A 65 20.87 -26.91 -4.53
N GLN A 66 20.17 -26.03 -3.81
CA GLN A 66 20.44 -25.77 -2.40
C GLN A 66 19.77 -26.83 -1.50
N PRO A 67 20.34 -27.10 -0.32
CA PRO A 67 19.76 -28.05 0.62
C PRO A 67 18.32 -27.68 0.95
N LYS A 68 17.46 -28.70 0.98
CA LYS A 68 16.08 -28.56 1.47
C LYS A 68 16.12 -28.20 2.95
N GLY A 69 15.15 -27.41 3.41
CA GLY A 69 14.92 -27.25 4.84
C GLY A 69 14.57 -28.59 5.51
N THR A 70 14.68 -28.65 6.83
CA THR A 70 14.45 -29.86 7.63
C THR A 70 12.95 -30.12 7.86
N GLY A 71 12.51 -31.37 7.64
CA GLY A 71 11.14 -31.86 7.90
C GLY A 71 10.13 -31.69 6.75
N GLU A 72 8.95 -32.32 6.86
CA GLU A 72 7.87 -32.24 5.85
C GLU A 72 7.28 -30.82 5.71
N ALA A 73 7.32 -30.05 6.80
CA ALA A 73 7.00 -28.62 6.84
C ALA A 73 7.91 -27.77 5.93
N ALA A 74 9.08 -28.30 5.53
CA ALA A 74 10.03 -27.63 4.64
C ALA A 74 9.88 -27.96 3.15
N ASN A 75 8.80 -28.66 2.75
CA ASN A 75 8.53 -28.88 1.32
C ASN A 75 8.42 -27.54 0.56
N GLY A 76 9.42 -27.24 -0.27
CA GLY A 76 9.51 -25.97 -0.99
C GLY A 76 10.26 -24.85 -0.25
N LEU A 77 10.98 -25.15 0.83
CA LEU A 77 11.97 -24.26 1.45
C LEU A 77 13.39 -24.69 1.09
N ARG A 78 14.22 -23.71 0.73
CA ARG A 78 15.64 -23.88 0.39
C ARG A 78 16.49 -23.00 1.29
N VAL A 79 17.55 -23.57 1.86
CA VAL A 79 18.46 -22.82 2.76
C VAL A 79 19.55 -22.17 1.90
N LEU A 80 19.52 -20.84 1.78
CA LEU A 80 20.50 -20.06 1.01
C LEU A 80 21.79 -19.80 1.81
N TYR A 81 21.66 -19.68 3.13
CA TYR A 81 22.77 -19.43 4.05
C TYR A 81 22.45 -20.04 5.41
N GLN A 82 23.46 -20.59 6.07
CA GLN A 82 23.41 -21.03 7.46
C GLN A 82 24.70 -20.59 8.15
N GLY A 83 24.57 -19.91 9.30
CA GLY A 83 25.73 -19.43 10.04
C GLY A 83 25.35 -18.38 11.08
N SER A 84 26.21 -17.37 11.24
CA SER A 84 25.98 -16.32 12.23
C SER A 84 24.80 -15.42 11.86
N CYS A 85 24.04 -14.99 12.86
CA CYS A 85 22.89 -14.11 12.68
C CYS A 85 23.26 -12.71 12.14
N SER A 86 24.47 -12.22 12.43
CA SER A 86 24.97 -10.95 11.87
C SER A 86 25.09 -11.01 10.35
N GLU A 87 25.73 -12.06 9.82
CA GLU A 87 25.92 -12.21 8.37
C GLU A 87 24.61 -12.54 7.66
N ALA A 88 23.78 -13.41 8.25
CA ALA A 88 22.44 -13.70 7.73
C ALA A 88 21.59 -12.41 7.60
N SER A 89 21.64 -11.54 8.61
CA SER A 89 20.93 -10.26 8.61
C SER A 89 21.43 -9.32 7.50
N LYS A 90 22.75 -9.20 7.30
CA LYS A 90 23.33 -8.40 6.22
C LYS A 90 22.88 -8.87 4.85
N ILE A 91 22.96 -10.19 4.58
CA ILE A 91 22.53 -10.77 3.31
C ILE A 91 21.02 -10.54 3.10
N ASN A 92 20.22 -10.74 4.16
CA ASN A 92 18.77 -10.52 4.11
C ASN A 92 18.41 -9.08 3.71
N VAL A 93 19.07 -8.08 4.33
CA VAL A 93 18.86 -6.66 3.99
C VAL A 93 19.18 -6.38 2.52
N VAL A 94 20.29 -6.91 2.02
CA VAL A 94 20.70 -6.73 0.61
C VAL A 94 19.69 -7.36 -0.35
N LEU A 95 19.23 -8.58 -0.07
CA LEU A 95 18.24 -9.25 -0.92
C LEU A 95 16.89 -8.51 -0.93
N HIS A 96 16.43 -8.01 0.22
CA HIS A 96 15.21 -7.21 0.28
C HIS A 96 15.35 -5.86 -0.46
N LEU A 97 16.55 -5.28 -0.50
CA LEU A 97 16.79 -4.09 -1.33
C LEU A 97 16.54 -4.41 -2.82
N PHE A 98 17.08 -5.52 -3.33
CA PHE A 98 16.82 -5.95 -4.72
C PHE A 98 15.35 -6.27 -4.97
N ILE A 99 14.69 -7.00 -4.06
CA ILE A 99 13.25 -7.31 -4.16
C ILE A 99 12.43 -6.00 -4.26
N ASN A 100 12.73 -5.00 -3.43
CA ASN A 100 12.04 -3.72 -3.46
C ASN A 100 12.30 -2.94 -4.76
N ILE A 101 13.52 -2.98 -5.30
CA ILE A 101 13.86 -2.39 -6.60
C ILE A 101 13.03 -3.05 -7.71
N PHE A 102 13.02 -4.39 -7.78
CA PHE A 102 12.29 -5.13 -8.80
C PHE A 102 10.77 -4.95 -8.68
N SER A 103 10.24 -4.96 -7.46
CA SER A 103 8.85 -4.63 -7.18
C SER A 103 8.48 -3.23 -7.70
N SER A 104 9.35 -2.24 -7.46
CA SER A 104 9.16 -0.86 -7.93
C SER A 104 9.16 -0.76 -9.46
N VAL A 105 10.06 -1.48 -10.15
CA VAL A 105 10.10 -1.53 -11.63
C VAL A 105 8.79 -2.14 -12.18
N LEU A 106 8.35 -3.27 -11.63
CA LEU A 106 7.10 -3.92 -12.04
C LEU A 106 5.87 -3.04 -11.77
N LEU A 107 5.84 -2.36 -10.63
CA LEU A 107 4.77 -1.44 -10.27
C LEU A 107 4.74 -0.24 -11.23
N ALA A 108 5.88 0.38 -11.52
CA ALA A 108 5.97 1.49 -12.46
C ALA A 108 5.50 1.09 -13.87
N ALA A 109 6.00 -0.03 -14.40
CA ALA A 109 5.62 -0.53 -15.73
C ALA A 109 4.13 -0.85 -15.81
N SER A 110 3.59 -1.60 -14.84
CA SER A 110 2.16 -1.93 -14.81
C SER A 110 1.25 -0.72 -14.61
N ASN A 111 1.64 0.23 -13.77
CA ASN A 111 0.88 1.47 -13.58
C ASN A 111 0.85 2.31 -14.86
N TYR A 112 1.98 2.39 -15.58
CA TYR A 112 2.01 3.06 -16.87
C TYR A 112 1.13 2.35 -17.91
N SER A 113 1.23 1.03 -18.06
CA SER A 113 0.36 0.26 -18.96
C SER A 113 -1.12 0.39 -18.59
N MET A 114 -1.47 0.42 -17.29
CA MET A 114 -2.83 0.70 -16.83
C MET A 114 -3.31 2.11 -17.23
N GLN A 115 -2.43 3.12 -17.19
CA GLN A 115 -2.76 4.46 -17.70
C GLN A 115 -3.00 4.42 -19.22
N CYS A 116 -2.19 3.67 -19.99
CA CYS A 116 -2.40 3.50 -21.42
C CYS A 116 -3.73 2.84 -21.75
N LEU A 117 -4.09 1.79 -21.02
CA LEU A 117 -5.33 1.06 -21.26
C LEU A 117 -6.56 1.89 -20.90
N SER A 118 -6.48 2.76 -19.88
CA SER A 118 -7.62 3.58 -19.39
C SER A 118 -7.76 4.95 -20.04
N ALA A 119 -6.74 5.45 -20.74
CA ALA A 119 -6.78 6.72 -21.48
C ALA A 119 -7.76 6.65 -22.67
N PRO A 120 -8.76 7.53 -22.77
CA PRO A 120 -9.76 7.45 -23.83
C PRO A 120 -9.15 7.83 -25.20
N THR A 121 -9.65 7.24 -26.28
CA THR A 121 -9.33 7.70 -27.65
C THR A 121 -10.31 8.79 -28.09
N ARG A 122 -10.01 9.52 -29.17
CA ARG A 122 -10.94 10.51 -29.74
C ARG A 122 -12.32 9.88 -30.03
N ALA A 123 -12.33 8.70 -30.66
CA ALA A 123 -13.55 7.94 -30.93
C ALA A 123 -14.30 7.48 -29.67
N ASP A 124 -13.60 7.16 -28.57
CA ASP A 124 -14.26 6.84 -27.29
C ASP A 124 -14.97 8.08 -26.73
N VAL A 125 -14.31 9.24 -26.82
CA VAL A 125 -14.84 10.53 -26.38
C VAL A 125 -16.06 10.92 -27.22
N ASP A 126 -15.99 10.85 -28.55
CA ASP A 126 -17.12 11.17 -29.45
C ASP A 126 -18.35 10.32 -29.15
N ARG A 127 -18.14 9.01 -28.96
CA ARG A 127 -19.22 8.08 -28.59
C ARG A 127 -19.84 8.41 -27.23
N ALA A 128 -19.06 8.92 -26.30
CA ALA A 128 -19.55 9.37 -24.99
C ALA A 128 -20.31 10.71 -25.13
N HIS A 129 -19.76 11.65 -25.88
CA HIS A 129 -20.33 12.97 -26.13
C HIS A 129 -21.66 12.90 -26.89
N ALA A 130 -21.79 12.01 -27.87
CA ALA A 130 -23.05 11.71 -28.56
C ALA A 130 -24.16 11.27 -27.58
N LYS A 131 -23.78 10.66 -26.45
CA LYS A 131 -24.69 10.25 -25.37
C LYS A 131 -24.79 11.30 -24.25
N LYS A 132 -24.31 12.53 -24.48
CA LYS A 132 -24.22 13.64 -23.51
C LYS A 132 -23.48 13.26 -22.23
N LYS A 133 -22.47 12.38 -22.33
CA LYS A 133 -21.61 11.93 -21.22
C LYS A 133 -20.18 12.39 -21.46
N TRP A 134 -19.47 12.72 -20.38
CA TRP A 134 -18.04 13.06 -20.44
C TRP A 134 -17.16 11.84 -20.12
N MET A 135 -15.90 11.92 -20.52
CA MET A 135 -14.81 11.04 -20.09
C MET A 135 -13.76 11.86 -19.32
N ASP A 136 -12.93 11.18 -18.54
CA ASP A 136 -11.80 11.81 -17.84
C ASP A 136 -10.55 11.74 -18.70
N ILE A 137 -9.88 12.87 -18.93
CA ILE A 137 -8.62 12.98 -19.66
C ILE A 137 -7.53 13.48 -18.71
N GLY A 138 -6.28 13.02 -18.89
CA GLY A 138 -5.13 13.54 -18.14
C GLY A 138 -4.97 13.01 -16.71
N ILE A 139 -5.79 12.03 -16.30
CA ILE A 139 -5.75 11.45 -14.94
C ILE A 139 -5.95 9.93 -14.97
N PRO A 140 -5.47 9.18 -13.97
CA PRO A 140 -5.84 7.78 -13.79
C PRO A 140 -7.33 7.70 -13.45
N SER A 141 -8.16 7.13 -14.35
CA SER A 141 -9.61 7.10 -14.19
C SER A 141 -10.21 5.70 -14.35
N VAL A 142 -10.69 5.16 -13.23
CA VAL A 142 -11.53 3.96 -13.21
C VAL A 142 -12.94 4.22 -13.79
N HIS A 143 -13.37 5.48 -13.86
CA HIS A 143 -14.65 5.88 -14.43
C HIS A 143 -14.68 5.73 -15.97
N ASN A 144 -13.52 5.74 -16.62
CA ASN A 144 -13.42 5.47 -18.05
C ASN A 144 -13.57 3.98 -18.38
N LEU A 145 -13.21 3.08 -17.46
CA LEU A 145 -13.19 1.63 -17.71
C LEU A 145 -14.54 1.08 -18.17
N SER A 146 -15.66 1.67 -17.71
CA SER A 146 -17.01 1.25 -18.12
C SER A 146 -17.45 1.82 -19.47
N LYS A 147 -16.61 2.59 -20.16
CA LYS A 147 -16.94 3.32 -21.40
C LYS A 147 -16.01 3.00 -22.56
N ILE A 148 -14.82 2.50 -22.27
CA ILE A 148 -13.85 2.01 -23.26
C ILE A 148 -14.18 0.57 -23.68
N PRO A 149 -13.56 0.04 -24.75
CA PRO A 149 -13.73 -1.36 -25.16
C PRO A 149 -13.42 -2.37 -24.02
N LYS A 150 -14.21 -3.45 -23.96
CA LYS A 150 -14.10 -4.48 -22.91
C LYS A 150 -12.72 -5.13 -22.84
N THR A 151 -12.05 -5.32 -23.98
CA THR A 151 -10.69 -5.88 -24.05
C THR A 151 -9.70 -5.06 -23.24
N ARG A 152 -9.70 -3.73 -23.41
CA ARG A 152 -8.83 -2.81 -22.66
C ARG A 152 -9.15 -2.79 -21.18
N ALA A 153 -10.44 -2.80 -20.82
CA ALA A 153 -10.87 -2.90 -19.43
C ALA A 153 -10.40 -4.22 -18.78
N MET A 154 -10.51 -5.35 -19.50
CA MET A 154 -10.11 -6.66 -19.00
C MET A 154 -8.59 -6.74 -18.76
N LEU A 155 -7.78 -6.23 -19.71
CA LEU A 155 -6.33 -6.15 -19.56
C LEU A 155 -5.93 -5.27 -18.36
N TRP A 156 -6.65 -4.16 -18.15
CA TRP A 156 -6.44 -3.30 -16.98
C TRP A 156 -6.71 -4.05 -15.67
N PHE A 157 -7.80 -4.83 -15.59
CA PHE A 157 -8.09 -5.66 -14.42
C PHE A 157 -7.07 -6.79 -14.21
N LEU A 158 -6.58 -7.41 -15.28
CA LEU A 158 -5.52 -8.43 -15.20
C LEU A 158 -4.23 -7.83 -14.59
N LEU A 159 -3.85 -6.61 -14.97
CA LEU A 159 -2.72 -5.89 -14.36
C LEU A 159 -2.97 -5.58 -12.88
N LEU A 160 -4.21 -5.20 -12.52
CA LEU A 160 -4.57 -4.93 -11.13
C LEU A 160 -4.46 -6.21 -10.27
N VAL A 161 -5.09 -7.30 -10.71
CA VAL A 161 -5.12 -8.58 -9.97
C VAL A 161 -3.73 -9.20 -9.87
N SER A 162 -2.95 -9.21 -10.96
CA SER A 162 -1.57 -9.71 -10.93
C SER A 162 -0.62 -8.86 -10.07
N SER A 163 -1.00 -7.65 -9.66
CA SER A 163 -0.20 -6.85 -8.72
C SER A 163 -0.37 -7.29 -7.27
N VAL A 164 -1.48 -7.94 -6.91
CA VAL A 164 -1.79 -8.32 -5.52
C VAL A 164 -0.78 -9.33 -4.95
N PRO A 165 -0.42 -10.43 -5.65
CA PRO A 165 0.58 -11.37 -5.13
C PRO A 165 1.96 -10.74 -4.94
N LEU A 166 2.34 -9.78 -5.79
CA LEU A 166 3.62 -9.07 -5.64
C LEU A 166 3.65 -8.26 -4.35
N HIS A 167 2.56 -7.55 -4.04
CA HIS A 167 2.46 -6.79 -2.80
C HIS A 167 2.40 -7.68 -1.55
N LEU A 168 1.75 -8.83 -1.64
CA LEU A 168 1.50 -9.69 -0.48
C LEU A 168 2.59 -10.74 -0.20
N LEU A 169 3.33 -11.20 -1.21
CA LEU A 169 4.21 -12.36 -1.07
C LEU A 169 5.68 -12.08 -1.40
N TYR A 170 5.99 -11.07 -2.21
CA TYR A 170 7.35 -10.93 -2.78
C TYR A 170 8.40 -10.63 -1.70
N ASN A 171 8.06 -9.79 -0.72
CA ASN A 171 8.92 -9.49 0.44
C ASN A 171 9.04 -10.66 1.43
N SER A 172 8.35 -11.77 1.20
CA SER A 172 8.39 -12.95 2.05
C SER A 172 8.98 -14.16 1.34
N VAL A 173 9.37 -14.03 0.07
CA VAL A 173 10.07 -15.08 -0.68
C VAL A 173 11.39 -15.46 -0.02
N VAL A 174 12.09 -14.44 0.50
CA VAL A 174 13.30 -14.61 1.32
C VAL A 174 12.96 -14.16 2.74
N PHE A 175 13.33 -14.96 3.73
CA PHE A 175 13.18 -14.60 5.14
C PHE A 175 14.25 -15.28 5.99
N SER A 176 14.61 -14.65 7.11
CA SER A 176 15.52 -15.25 8.09
C SER A 176 14.73 -16.07 9.10
N SER A 177 15.28 -17.23 9.50
CA SER A 177 14.83 -17.99 10.66
C SER A 177 15.91 -18.05 11.74
N LEU A 178 15.47 -18.22 12.98
CA LEU A 178 16.31 -18.49 14.14
C LEU A 178 16.21 -19.97 14.48
N THR A 179 17.33 -20.62 14.79
CA THR A 179 17.30 -21.99 15.34
C THR A 179 17.16 -21.91 16.85
N SER A 180 16.06 -22.46 17.37
CA SER A 180 15.85 -22.59 18.81
C SER A 180 16.54 -23.82 19.37
N VAL A 181 16.84 -23.77 20.66
CA VAL A 181 17.54 -24.81 21.41
C VAL A 181 16.68 -25.17 22.61
N ASP A 182 16.24 -26.42 22.66
CA ASP A 182 15.62 -26.98 23.85
C ASP A 182 16.67 -27.17 24.94
N TYR A 183 16.27 -26.92 26.18
CA TYR A 183 17.17 -26.95 27.31
C TYR A 183 16.51 -27.57 28.52
N ASN A 184 17.33 -28.33 29.25
CA ASN A 184 16.94 -28.92 30.52
C ASN A 184 17.36 -28.00 31.67
N ILE A 185 16.64 -28.13 32.77
CA ILE A 185 16.82 -27.33 33.98
C ILE A 185 17.02 -28.31 35.13
N TRP A 186 18.05 -28.07 35.93
CA TRP A 186 18.25 -28.81 37.18
C TRP A 186 18.50 -27.84 38.32
N SER A 187 18.25 -28.29 39.54
CA SER A 187 18.58 -27.54 40.74
C SER A 187 19.43 -28.39 41.68
N VAL A 188 20.46 -27.78 42.25
CA VAL A 188 21.41 -28.42 43.15
C VAL A 188 21.66 -27.46 44.31
N GLN A 189 21.65 -27.98 45.54
CA GLN A 189 22.03 -27.20 46.70
C GLN A 189 23.55 -27.00 46.71
N ASP A 190 23.98 -25.81 47.10
CA ASP A 190 25.39 -25.46 47.25
C ASP A 190 26.04 -26.37 48.33
N ASP A 191 26.83 -27.35 47.90
CA ASP A 191 27.62 -28.24 48.76
C ASP A 191 29.13 -27.99 48.55
N PRO A 192 29.83 -27.46 49.57
CA PRO A 192 31.27 -27.20 49.47
C PRO A 192 32.14 -28.46 49.37
N SER A 193 31.60 -29.67 49.53
CA SER A 193 32.34 -30.94 49.45
C SER A 193 32.52 -31.53 48.04
N GLY A 194 31.96 -30.90 47.00
CA GLY A 194 32.21 -31.25 45.58
C GLY A 194 31.15 -32.16 44.95
N THR A 195 31.35 -32.57 43.69
CA THR A 195 30.37 -33.33 42.88
C THR A 195 30.03 -34.71 43.44
N ASP A 196 30.98 -35.37 44.08
CA ASP A 196 30.79 -36.73 44.58
C ASP A 196 29.74 -36.79 45.71
N SER A 197 29.57 -35.72 46.50
CA SER A 197 28.54 -35.63 47.55
C SER A 197 27.14 -35.34 46.99
N ILE A 198 27.07 -34.74 45.79
CA ILE A 198 25.81 -34.37 45.12
C ILE A 198 25.06 -35.61 44.64
N PHE A 199 25.80 -36.62 44.16
CA PHE A 199 25.24 -37.84 43.58
C PHE A 199 25.25 -39.07 44.50
N SER A 200 25.85 -38.97 45.69
CA SER A 200 25.99 -40.10 46.64
C SER A 200 24.97 -40.10 47.78
N ARG A 201 24.13 -39.07 47.91
CA ARG A 201 23.09 -39.01 48.96
C ARG A 201 21.81 -39.74 48.53
N PRO A 202 21.15 -40.49 49.43
CA PRO A 202 19.96 -41.25 49.10
C PRO A 202 18.81 -40.31 48.71
N PHE A 203 18.25 -40.52 47.51
CA PHE A 203 17.03 -39.86 47.05
C PHE A 203 15.88 -40.24 47.98
N GLN A 204 15.15 -39.25 48.51
CA GLN A 204 13.95 -39.50 49.30
C GLN A 204 12.78 -39.73 48.34
N GLU A 205 12.21 -40.94 48.34
CA GLU A 205 10.91 -41.19 47.70
C GLU A 205 9.86 -40.33 48.41
N ILE A 206 9.17 -39.45 47.67
CA ILE A 206 7.98 -38.77 48.17
C ILE A 206 6.80 -39.66 47.83
N GLU A 207 6.02 -40.08 48.84
CA GLU A 207 4.72 -40.73 48.64
C GLU A 207 3.76 -39.77 47.92
N ASP A 208 3.05 -40.28 46.91
CA ASP A 208 2.06 -39.55 46.12
C ASP A 208 1.05 -38.82 47.05
N ASP A 209 0.94 -37.49 46.95
CA ASP A 209 -0.17 -36.73 47.57
C ASP A 209 -1.41 -36.86 46.67
N PRO A 210 -2.46 -37.57 47.10
CA PRO A 210 -3.65 -37.83 46.27
C PRO A 210 -4.50 -36.56 46.00
N ASN A 211 -4.14 -35.40 46.54
CA ASN A 211 -4.90 -34.14 46.34
C ASN A 211 -4.40 -33.27 45.19
N PHE A 212 -3.28 -33.61 44.54
CA PHE A 212 -2.76 -32.84 43.41
C PHE A 212 -3.27 -33.43 42.09
N GLY A 213 -4.25 -32.76 41.49
CA GLY A 213 -4.93 -33.20 40.27
C GLY A 213 -3.96 -33.52 39.12
N HIS A 214 -4.26 -34.63 38.44
CA HIS A 214 -3.56 -35.17 37.28
C HIS A 214 -3.10 -34.11 36.25
N ASN A 215 -1.79 -34.12 35.95
CA ASN A 215 -1.10 -33.73 34.69
C ASN A 215 0.21 -32.93 34.87
N THR A 216 0.82 -32.96 36.05
CA THR A 216 2.26 -32.66 36.19
C THR A 216 2.81 -33.67 37.17
N THR A 217 3.66 -34.58 36.67
CA THR A 217 4.36 -35.55 37.52
C THR A 217 5.42 -34.80 38.31
N TYR A 218 5.03 -34.11 39.38
CA TYR A 218 5.92 -33.55 40.39
C TYR A 218 6.39 -34.70 41.30
N GLY A 219 7.18 -35.62 40.73
CA GLY A 219 7.78 -36.74 41.44
C GLY A 219 9.30 -36.65 41.39
N ILE A 220 9.95 -36.93 42.51
CA ILE A 220 11.41 -37.10 42.56
C ILE A 220 11.74 -38.40 41.79
N VAL A 221 12.04 -38.29 40.49
CA VAL A 221 12.53 -39.41 39.69
C VAL A 221 14.04 -39.51 39.88
N ARG A 222 14.60 -40.71 40.00
CA ARG A 222 16.06 -40.87 39.96
C ARG A 222 16.55 -40.42 38.59
N PRO A 223 17.48 -39.45 38.49
CA PRO A 223 18.05 -39.05 37.20
C PRO A 223 18.69 -40.28 36.55
N THR A 224 18.40 -40.47 35.26
CA THR A 224 19.03 -41.53 34.46
C THR A 224 20.55 -41.33 34.45
N ALA A 225 21.31 -42.41 34.20
CA ALA A 225 22.77 -42.31 34.12
C ALA A 225 23.25 -41.23 33.11
N ASN A 226 22.46 -40.97 32.06
CA ASN A 226 22.74 -39.90 31.10
C ASN A 226 22.50 -38.50 31.69
N GLN A 227 21.40 -38.28 32.43
CA GLN A 227 21.13 -37.00 33.10
C GLN A 227 22.18 -36.71 34.19
N THR A 228 22.55 -37.71 34.99
CA THR A 228 23.62 -37.58 35.98
C THR A 228 24.94 -37.15 35.34
N LYS A 229 25.26 -37.71 34.17
CA LYS A 229 26.45 -37.33 33.40
C LYS A 229 26.36 -35.90 32.86
N GLU A 230 25.19 -35.46 32.39
CA GLU A 230 24.97 -34.10 31.89
C GLU A 230 25.09 -33.04 33.01
N ILE A 231 24.51 -33.31 34.19
CA ILE A 231 24.62 -32.44 35.37
C ILE A 231 26.08 -32.32 35.83
N ALA A 232 26.80 -33.45 35.90
CA ALA A 232 28.21 -33.46 36.28
C ALA A 232 29.07 -32.66 35.27
N GLN A 233 28.82 -32.85 33.97
CA GLN A 233 29.48 -32.08 32.91
C GLN A 233 29.21 -30.57 33.01
N LEU A 234 27.99 -30.16 33.32
CA LEU A 234 27.64 -28.76 33.51
C LEU A 234 28.31 -28.17 34.75
N TRP A 235 28.32 -28.90 35.86
CA TRP A 235 29.00 -28.46 37.09
C TRP A 235 30.51 -28.28 36.88
N ASP A 236 31.14 -29.24 36.19
CA ASP A 236 32.57 -29.15 35.88
C ASP A 236 32.86 -28.03 34.86
N SER A 237 31.95 -27.78 33.90
CA SER A 237 32.10 -26.71 32.91
C SER A 237 32.17 -25.31 33.56
N ALA A 238 31.52 -25.11 34.71
CA ALA A 238 31.60 -23.86 35.48
C ALA A 238 33.01 -23.60 36.03
N LYS A 239 33.83 -24.64 36.19
CA LYS A 239 35.22 -24.55 36.63
C LYS A 239 36.21 -24.40 35.47
N SER A 240 35.84 -24.83 34.26
CA SER A 240 36.73 -24.90 33.09
C SER A 240 36.57 -23.78 32.05
N ASN A 241 35.89 -22.67 32.37
CA ASN A 241 35.58 -21.56 31.45
C ASN A 241 34.59 -21.91 30.30
N ASP A 242 34.08 -23.14 30.24
CA ASP A 242 33.09 -23.60 29.24
C ASP A 242 31.64 -23.29 29.67
N GLY A 243 31.38 -23.19 30.97
CA GLY A 243 30.12 -22.74 31.57
C GLY A 243 30.24 -21.34 32.15
N VAL A 244 29.19 -20.52 32.02
CA VAL A 244 29.18 -19.15 32.55
C VAL A 244 28.35 -19.08 33.83
N ASN A 245 28.97 -18.62 34.92
CA ASN A 245 28.27 -18.29 36.16
C ASN A 245 27.50 -16.99 35.97
N LEU A 246 26.17 -17.06 36.05
CA LEU A 246 25.27 -15.92 35.96
C LEU A 246 24.65 -15.64 37.33
N THR A 247 24.59 -14.37 37.72
CA THR A 247 23.78 -13.96 38.88
C THR A 247 22.31 -14.33 38.68
N ALA A 248 21.52 -14.39 39.75
CA ALA A 248 20.09 -14.67 39.64
C ALA A 248 19.38 -13.76 38.61
N LEU A 249 19.65 -12.45 38.63
CA LEU A 249 19.10 -11.49 37.67
C LEU A 249 19.53 -11.80 36.23
N GLN A 250 20.83 -12.02 36.00
CA GLN A 250 21.34 -12.36 34.67
C GLN A 250 20.78 -13.69 34.16
N CYS A 251 20.54 -14.65 35.05
CA CYS A 251 19.93 -15.93 34.71
C CYS A 251 18.48 -15.74 34.24
N ILE A 252 17.69 -14.98 35.01
CA ILE A 252 16.32 -14.61 34.64
C ILE A 252 16.33 -13.90 33.29
N GLU A 253 17.21 -12.92 33.08
CA GLU A 253 17.28 -12.19 31.81
C GLU A 253 17.71 -13.05 30.62
N ALA A 254 18.59 -14.03 30.83
CA ALA A 254 19.09 -14.91 29.78
C ALA A 254 18.08 -15.98 29.34
N TYR A 255 17.21 -16.43 30.25
CA TYR A 255 16.25 -17.52 30.00
C TYR A 255 14.79 -17.10 29.96
N ALA A 256 14.43 -15.88 30.39
CA ALA A 256 13.09 -15.30 30.20
C ALA A 256 12.87 -14.90 28.74
N THR A 257 13.02 -15.89 27.86
CA THR A 257 12.90 -15.79 26.42
C THR A 257 12.04 -16.96 25.89
N ALA A 258 10.89 -16.69 25.30
CA ALA A 258 10.05 -17.56 24.47
C ALA A 258 10.82 -18.43 23.47
N PHE A 259 11.94 -17.97 22.91
CA PHE A 259 12.81 -18.82 22.08
C PHE A 259 14.27 -18.71 22.53
N GLN A 260 14.76 -19.73 23.23
CA GLN A 260 16.17 -19.80 23.57
C GLN A 260 17.01 -20.15 22.33
N THR A 261 18.03 -19.34 22.06
CA THR A 261 18.90 -19.49 20.86
C THR A 261 20.39 -19.40 21.19
N SER A 262 20.74 -18.93 22.38
CA SER A 262 22.11 -18.59 22.77
C SER A 262 22.60 -19.38 23.98
N ARG A 263 21.70 -20.08 24.68
CA ARG A 263 21.98 -20.86 25.88
C ARG A 263 21.37 -22.25 25.74
N GLY A 264 22.03 -23.24 26.32
CA GLY A 264 21.53 -24.60 26.42
C GLY A 264 21.06 -24.88 27.83
N ALA A 265 21.26 -26.11 28.28
CA ALA A 265 20.87 -26.54 29.62
C ALA A 265 21.51 -25.70 30.75
N LEU A 266 20.81 -25.57 31.87
CA LEU A 266 21.25 -24.78 33.03
C LEU A 266 21.12 -25.52 34.36
N LEU A 267 21.95 -25.12 35.31
CA LEU A 267 21.95 -25.61 36.68
C LEU A 267 21.74 -24.46 37.66
N LEU A 268 20.68 -24.54 38.45
CA LEU A 268 20.36 -23.58 39.51
C LEU A 268 21.06 -24.00 40.80
N VAL A 269 21.93 -23.14 41.33
CA VAL A 269 22.60 -23.38 42.61
C VAL A 269 21.80 -22.70 43.72
N THR A 270 21.22 -23.49 44.61
CA THR A 270 20.31 -23.03 45.66
C THR A 270 20.97 -23.02 47.04
N GLU A 271 20.40 -22.23 47.95
CA GLU A 271 20.80 -22.25 49.36
C GLU A 271 20.51 -23.60 50.01
N THR A 272 21.41 -24.04 50.88
CA THR A 272 21.28 -25.26 51.67
C THR A 272 20.05 -25.14 52.58
N GLY A 273 19.07 -26.05 52.41
CA GLY A 273 17.85 -26.05 53.21
C GLY A 273 18.11 -26.42 54.69
N PRO A 274 17.18 -26.10 55.61
CA PRO A 274 17.33 -26.29 57.04
C PRO A 274 17.51 -27.76 57.51
N GLU A 275 17.35 -28.75 56.63
CA GLU A 275 17.50 -30.17 56.99
C GLU A 275 18.80 -30.84 56.49
N GLY A 276 19.72 -30.14 55.80
CA GLY A 276 20.94 -30.78 55.28
C GLY A 276 20.69 -31.96 54.32
N LYS A 277 19.43 -32.19 53.92
CA LYS A 277 19.01 -33.16 52.92
C LYS A 277 19.17 -32.51 51.56
N LEU A 278 20.13 -33.03 50.80
CA LEU A 278 20.32 -32.69 49.40
C LEU A 278 19.25 -33.44 48.61
N GLY A 279 18.02 -32.94 48.64
CA GLY A 279 17.11 -33.25 47.55
C GLY A 279 17.70 -32.56 46.33
N ILE A 280 18.03 -33.32 45.29
CA ILE A 280 17.90 -32.81 43.92
C ILE A 280 16.39 -32.88 43.71
N PRO A 281 15.58 -31.82 43.95
CA PRO A 281 14.23 -31.89 43.46
C PRO A 281 14.38 -31.91 41.93
N ASP A 282 14.14 -33.09 41.35
CA ASP A 282 14.24 -33.32 39.92
C ASP A 282 13.05 -32.64 39.25
N TYR A 283 13.08 -31.32 39.21
CA TYR A 283 12.31 -30.56 38.25
C TYR A 283 13.08 -30.61 36.94
N THR A 284 13.20 -31.80 36.34
CA THR A 284 13.54 -31.88 34.91
C THR A 284 12.34 -31.30 34.17
N TYR A 285 12.34 -29.98 34.03
CA TYR A 285 11.50 -29.32 33.06
C TYR A 285 12.21 -29.50 31.73
N SER A 286 11.82 -30.55 31.01
CA SER A 286 12.04 -30.59 29.58
C SER A 286 11.24 -29.43 29.01
N SER A 287 11.88 -28.53 28.28
CA SER A 287 11.19 -27.54 27.46
C SER A 287 10.48 -28.21 26.27
N ASP A 288 9.80 -29.34 26.50
CA ASP A 288 8.99 -29.99 25.49
C ASP A 288 7.86 -29.02 25.15
N PHE A 289 8.00 -28.42 23.97
CA PHE A 289 7.02 -27.57 23.32
C PHE A 289 5.75 -28.34 22.91
N ASN A 290 5.52 -29.54 23.45
CA ASN A 290 4.23 -30.16 23.43
C ASN A 290 3.32 -29.30 24.30
N GLY A 291 2.63 -28.38 23.63
CA GLY A 291 1.44 -27.73 24.13
C GLY A 291 0.37 -28.80 24.39
N ASP A 292 0.59 -29.63 25.40
CA ASP A 292 -0.46 -30.35 26.08
C ASP A 292 -1.38 -29.25 26.59
N GLN A 293 -2.45 -29.07 25.83
CA GLN A 293 -3.52 -28.13 26.09
C GLN A 293 -4.20 -28.54 27.39
N VAL A 294 -3.59 -28.17 28.53
CA VAL A 294 -4.33 -28.08 29.77
C VAL A 294 -5.24 -26.86 29.60
N ALA A 295 -6.47 -27.10 29.14
CA ALA A 295 -7.55 -26.12 28.99
C ALA A 295 -7.35 -24.96 27.99
N GLY A 296 -6.61 -25.15 26.89
CA GLY A 296 -6.58 -24.18 25.78
C GLY A 296 -5.71 -22.92 26.00
N CYS A 297 -4.80 -22.95 26.97
CA CYS A 297 -3.86 -21.86 27.25
C CYS A 297 -2.45 -22.18 26.72
N PRO A 298 -1.77 -21.25 26.03
CA PRO A 298 -0.37 -21.41 25.67
C PRO A 298 0.53 -21.19 26.91
N ILE A 299 1.24 -22.25 27.33
CA ILE A 299 2.28 -22.19 28.38
C ILE A 299 3.57 -21.65 27.77
N GLU A 300 4.24 -20.72 28.47
CA GLU A 300 5.51 -20.14 28.03
C GLU A 300 6.68 -21.08 28.39
N VAL A 301 7.67 -21.22 27.50
CA VAL A 301 8.83 -22.12 27.72
C VAL A 301 9.62 -21.78 29.00
N TYR A 302 9.58 -20.51 29.39
CA TYR A 302 10.27 -19.99 30.57
C TYR A 302 9.33 -19.84 31.78
N GLU A 303 8.15 -20.46 31.75
CA GLU A 303 7.17 -20.36 32.84
C GLU A 303 7.74 -20.80 34.19
N TRP A 304 8.68 -21.74 34.18
CA TRP A 304 9.44 -22.19 35.35
C TRP A 304 10.13 -21.07 36.14
N ILE A 305 10.39 -19.90 35.52
CA ILE A 305 10.99 -18.74 36.20
C ILE A 305 10.04 -18.13 37.22
N CYS A 306 8.73 -18.20 36.97
CA CYS A 306 7.70 -17.54 37.76
C CYS A 306 7.02 -18.51 38.73
N THR A 307 6.70 -18.01 39.93
CA THR A 307 5.85 -18.72 40.88
C THR A 307 4.45 -18.11 40.84
N HIS A 308 3.43 -18.95 40.62
CA HIS A 308 2.04 -18.50 40.56
C HIS A 308 1.43 -18.42 41.97
N PRO A 309 0.63 -17.38 42.27
CA PRO A 309 -0.12 -17.32 43.52
C PRO A 309 -1.08 -18.51 43.68
N LYS A 310 -1.26 -18.99 44.92
CA LYS A 310 -2.18 -20.10 45.21
C LYS A 310 -3.60 -19.76 44.73
N GLY A 311 -4.16 -20.56 43.81
CA GLY A 311 -5.51 -20.42 43.28
C GLY A 311 -5.62 -19.69 41.94
N GLU A 312 -4.50 -19.22 41.37
CA GLU A 312 -4.45 -18.55 40.06
C GLU A 312 -3.76 -19.47 39.05
N SER A 313 -4.39 -19.71 37.89
CA SER A 313 -3.77 -20.55 36.84
C SER A 313 -2.81 -19.73 35.99
N SER A 314 -1.79 -20.38 35.44
CA SER A 314 -0.83 -19.77 34.51
C SER A 314 -1.48 -19.10 33.29
N CYS A 315 -2.70 -19.51 32.94
CA CYS A 315 -3.56 -18.88 31.96
C CYS A 315 -3.98 -17.44 32.29
N HIS A 316 -4.21 -17.12 33.57
CA HIS A 316 -4.74 -15.82 34.00
C HIS A 316 -3.61 -14.82 34.30
N ALA A 317 -2.46 -15.32 34.75
CA ALA A 317 -1.26 -14.53 35.03
C ALA A 317 -0.04 -15.16 34.34
N PRO A 318 0.16 -14.95 33.02
CA PRO A 318 1.30 -15.53 32.31
C PRO A 318 2.62 -15.02 32.90
N CYS A 319 3.68 -15.85 32.89
CA CYS A 319 4.97 -15.50 33.51
C CYS A 319 5.51 -14.16 33.01
N ARG A 320 5.34 -13.86 31.73
CA ARG A 320 5.61 -12.53 31.14
C ARG A 320 5.11 -11.34 31.96
N SER A 321 3.87 -11.42 32.48
CA SER A 321 3.25 -10.34 33.25
C SER A 321 3.88 -10.18 34.63
N LEU A 322 4.49 -11.26 35.16
CA LEU A 322 5.15 -11.32 36.46
C LEU A 322 6.65 -11.01 36.37
N LEU A 323 7.26 -11.07 35.17
CA LEU A 323 8.70 -10.90 34.96
C LEU A 323 9.25 -9.59 35.54
N SER A 324 8.50 -8.48 35.47
CA SER A 324 8.94 -7.20 36.04
C SER A 324 9.12 -7.30 37.56
N GLY A 325 8.19 -7.95 38.24
CA GLY A 325 8.25 -8.23 39.67
C GLY A 325 9.35 -9.22 40.03
N VAL A 326 9.53 -10.28 39.23
CA VAL A 326 10.59 -11.28 39.43
C VAL A 326 11.98 -10.65 39.26
N LYS A 327 12.18 -9.81 38.23
CA LYS A 327 13.44 -9.08 38.02
C LYS A 327 13.72 -8.09 39.15
N ALA A 328 12.69 -7.38 39.64
CA ALA A 328 12.84 -6.44 40.74
C ALA A 328 13.24 -7.11 42.07
N HIS A 329 12.87 -8.38 42.27
CA HIS A 329 13.18 -9.18 43.47
C HIS A 329 14.06 -10.40 43.15
N ALA A 330 14.97 -10.24 42.19
CA ALA A 330 15.85 -11.34 41.75
C ALA A 330 16.75 -11.86 42.88
N ASP A 331 16.98 -11.06 43.92
CA ASP A 331 17.74 -11.40 45.11
C ASP A 331 17.05 -12.49 45.97
N ASN A 332 15.73 -12.62 45.92
CA ASN A 332 14.95 -13.63 46.66
C ASN A 332 14.19 -14.57 45.70
N TRP A 333 14.76 -14.83 44.52
CA TRP A 333 14.15 -15.68 43.49
C TRP A 333 14.09 -17.16 43.91
N LYS A 334 12.87 -17.73 43.89
CA LYS A 334 12.55 -19.10 44.36
C LYS A 334 11.64 -19.85 43.38
N PRO A 335 12.09 -20.14 42.14
CA PRO A 335 11.26 -20.82 41.13
C PRO A 335 10.79 -22.21 41.59
N PHE A 336 11.61 -22.87 42.42
CA PHE A 336 11.39 -24.23 42.92
C PHE A 336 11.38 -24.29 44.46
N GLY A 337 10.89 -23.23 45.12
CA GLY A 337 10.77 -23.14 46.58
C GLY A 337 12.06 -22.80 47.34
N HIS A 338 13.23 -23.02 46.76
CA HIS A 338 14.53 -22.67 47.34
C HIS A 338 15.15 -21.44 46.69
N ARG A 339 15.86 -20.62 47.49
CA ARG A 339 16.52 -19.40 47.00
C ARG A 339 17.68 -19.75 46.09
N VAL A 340 17.66 -19.25 44.87
CA VAL A 340 18.76 -19.42 43.90
C VAL A 340 19.85 -18.37 44.17
N LYS A 341 21.09 -18.81 44.41
CA LYS A 341 22.24 -17.91 44.57
C LYS A 341 22.75 -17.42 43.22
N TYR A 342 22.96 -18.36 42.30
CA TYR A 342 23.43 -18.13 40.93
C TYR A 342 23.03 -19.33 40.06
N CYS A 343 23.17 -19.20 38.74
CA CYS A 343 23.01 -20.33 37.85
C CYS A 343 24.23 -20.52 36.95
N ILE A 344 24.48 -21.77 36.59
CA ILE A 344 25.50 -22.16 35.62
C ILE A 344 24.77 -22.40 34.31
N SER A 345 25.13 -21.65 33.27
CA SER A 345 24.49 -21.74 31.96
C SER A 345 25.51 -22.11 30.89
N LYS A 346 25.17 -23.11 30.07
CA LYS A 346 25.97 -23.50 28.90
C LYS A 346 25.70 -22.56 27.73
N PRO A 347 26.69 -21.81 27.22
CA PRO A 347 26.52 -21.00 26.02
C PRO A 347 26.38 -21.91 24.78
N VAL A 348 25.51 -21.51 23.85
CA VAL A 348 25.29 -22.20 22.58
C VAL A 348 25.45 -21.18 21.44
N PRO A 349 26.19 -21.50 20.37
CA PRO A 349 26.32 -20.61 19.22
C PRO A 349 24.94 -20.36 18.57
N GLN A 350 24.56 -19.08 18.46
CA GLN A 350 23.36 -18.71 17.71
C GLN A 350 23.53 -19.03 16.23
N VAL A 351 22.62 -19.85 15.71
CA VAL A 351 22.55 -20.18 14.28
C VAL A 351 21.31 -19.54 13.69
N CYS A 352 21.52 -18.78 12.62
CA CYS A 352 20.46 -18.26 11.77
C CYS A 352 20.54 -18.90 10.40
N ARG A 353 19.37 -19.13 9.80
CA ARG A 353 19.27 -19.54 8.40
C ARG A 353 18.56 -18.48 7.58
N LEU A 354 18.99 -18.36 6.33
CA LEU A 354 18.29 -17.58 5.33
C LEU A 354 17.54 -18.54 4.41
N ASN A 355 16.22 -18.46 4.45
CA ASN A 355 15.33 -19.36 3.74
C ASN A 355 14.79 -18.70 2.47
N PHE A 356 14.64 -19.51 1.43
CA PHE A 356 13.99 -19.16 0.17
C PHE A 356 12.80 -20.07 -0.06
N SER A 357 11.60 -19.48 -0.16
CA SER A 357 10.37 -20.22 -0.41
C SER A 357 10.09 -20.34 -1.90
N THR A 358 10.25 -21.55 -2.44
CA THR A 358 9.89 -21.86 -3.84
C THR A 358 8.38 -21.79 -4.06
N THR A 359 7.57 -22.01 -3.03
CA THR A 359 6.11 -21.89 -3.10
C THR A 359 5.69 -20.43 -3.29
N LEU A 360 6.19 -19.52 -2.45
CA LEU A 360 5.87 -18.09 -2.55
C LEU A 360 6.38 -17.49 -3.87
N VAL A 361 7.61 -17.83 -4.27
CA VAL A 361 8.16 -17.31 -5.53
C VAL A 361 7.39 -17.84 -6.75
N THR A 362 6.81 -19.04 -6.69
CA THR A 362 5.99 -19.58 -7.78
C THR A 362 4.76 -18.70 -8.04
N PHE A 363 4.05 -18.26 -6.98
CA PHE A 363 2.94 -17.31 -7.13
C PHE A 363 3.41 -15.97 -7.71
N VAL A 364 4.57 -15.48 -7.26
CA VAL A 364 5.21 -14.25 -7.79
C VAL A 364 5.57 -14.40 -9.27
N LEU A 365 6.12 -15.54 -9.68
CA LEU A 365 6.48 -15.83 -11.07
C LEU A 365 5.26 -15.90 -11.98
N ILE A 366 4.19 -16.57 -11.56
CA ILE A 366 2.93 -16.64 -12.31
C ILE A 366 2.35 -15.23 -12.49
N ALA A 367 2.25 -14.47 -11.40
CA ALA A 367 1.75 -13.10 -11.43
C ALA A 367 2.59 -12.18 -12.32
N ASN A 368 3.93 -12.30 -12.24
CA ASN A 368 4.84 -11.54 -13.09
C ASN A 368 4.76 -11.96 -14.57
N GLY A 369 4.59 -13.25 -14.85
CA GLY A 369 4.39 -13.76 -16.21
C GLY A 369 3.14 -13.18 -16.88
N PHE A 370 2.00 -13.20 -16.18
CA PHE A 370 0.77 -12.55 -16.65
C PHE A 370 0.98 -11.04 -16.87
N LYS A 371 1.65 -10.37 -15.93
CA LYS A 371 1.93 -8.94 -16.02
C LYS A 371 2.82 -8.62 -17.22
N ALA A 372 3.92 -9.34 -17.41
CA ALA A 372 4.83 -9.16 -18.55
C ALA A 372 4.09 -9.39 -19.89
N ALA A 373 3.25 -10.42 -19.98
CA ALA A 373 2.45 -10.70 -21.18
C ALA A 373 1.46 -9.56 -21.49
N VAL A 374 0.75 -9.03 -20.49
CA VAL A 374 -0.20 -7.91 -20.69
C VAL A 374 0.52 -6.60 -21.01
N ILE A 375 1.66 -6.33 -20.38
CA ILE A 375 2.49 -5.16 -20.70
C ILE A 375 3.02 -5.26 -22.14
N ALA A 376 3.51 -6.43 -22.56
CA ALA A 376 3.94 -6.69 -23.92
C ALA A 376 2.80 -6.51 -24.92
N TYR A 377 1.63 -7.09 -24.66
CA TYR A 377 0.45 -6.88 -25.50
C TYR A 377 0.11 -5.39 -25.64
N THR A 378 0.14 -4.63 -24.53
CA THR A 378 -0.13 -3.18 -24.54
C THR A 378 0.93 -2.40 -25.33
N ALA A 379 2.17 -2.86 -25.33
CA ALA A 379 3.27 -2.26 -26.09
C ALA A 379 3.16 -2.49 -27.60
N PHE A 380 2.76 -3.69 -28.02
CA PHE A 380 2.63 -4.07 -29.43
C PHE A 380 1.28 -3.66 -30.05
N PHE A 381 0.24 -3.56 -29.23
CA PHE A 381 -1.13 -3.21 -29.65
C PHE A 381 -1.66 -2.01 -28.84
N PRO A 382 -1.01 -0.82 -28.95
CA PRO A 382 -1.49 0.37 -28.25
C PRO A 382 -2.87 0.81 -28.76
N PRO A 383 -3.69 1.47 -27.93
CA PRO A 383 -4.87 2.19 -28.41
C PRO A 383 -4.49 3.20 -29.50
N GLN A 384 -5.34 3.37 -30.51
CA GLN A 384 -5.16 4.37 -31.56
C GLN A 384 -5.50 5.76 -31.02
N GLU A 385 -4.62 6.75 -31.23
CA GLU A 385 -4.81 8.16 -30.82
C GLU A 385 -5.38 8.37 -29.39
N PRO A 386 -4.71 7.84 -28.36
CA PRO A 386 -5.14 8.00 -26.98
C PRO A 386 -4.87 9.43 -26.49
N LEU A 387 -5.84 10.01 -25.78
CA LEU A 387 -5.75 11.30 -25.13
C LEU A 387 -5.20 11.10 -23.70
N PHE A 388 -3.87 11.12 -23.56
CA PHE A 388 -3.18 10.83 -22.30
C PHE A 388 -3.08 12.02 -21.37
N VAL A 389 -2.81 13.18 -21.95
CA VAL A 389 -2.64 14.45 -21.24
C VAL A 389 -3.62 15.49 -21.75
N LEU A 390 -3.77 16.57 -20.98
CA LEU A 390 -4.64 17.68 -21.32
C LEU A 390 -4.32 18.29 -22.70
N GLY A 391 -3.03 18.40 -23.05
CA GLY A 391 -2.63 18.93 -24.35
C GLY A 391 -3.04 18.04 -25.53
N ASP A 392 -3.05 16.71 -25.39
CA ASP A 392 -3.53 15.81 -26.45
C ASP A 392 -5.01 16.09 -26.77
N ALA A 393 -5.81 16.37 -25.74
CA ALA A 393 -7.21 16.73 -25.91
C ALA A 393 -7.36 18.09 -26.59
N ILE A 394 -6.63 19.11 -26.13
CA ILE A 394 -6.67 20.45 -26.73
C ILE A 394 -6.26 20.39 -28.21
N GLU A 395 -5.17 19.70 -28.54
CA GLU A 395 -4.72 19.49 -29.92
C GLU A 395 -5.79 18.80 -30.76
N SER A 396 -6.37 17.72 -30.24
CA SER A 396 -7.40 16.94 -30.95
C SER A 396 -8.68 17.75 -31.18
N PHE A 397 -9.15 18.51 -30.19
CA PHE A 397 -10.37 19.31 -30.31
C PHE A 397 -10.19 20.57 -31.16
N LEU A 398 -9.01 21.21 -31.17
CA LEU A 398 -8.73 22.33 -32.07
C LEU A 398 -8.62 21.87 -33.53
N THR A 399 -8.02 20.70 -33.75
CA THR A 399 -7.88 20.11 -35.11
C THR A 399 -9.19 19.53 -35.62
N SER A 400 -10.03 19.00 -34.73
CA SER A 400 -11.34 18.42 -35.06
C SER A 400 -12.35 18.81 -33.97
N PRO A 401 -13.06 19.95 -34.15
CA PRO A 401 -14.02 20.45 -33.17
C PRO A 401 -15.13 19.46 -32.84
N ASP A 402 -15.52 19.41 -31.56
CA ASP A 402 -16.54 18.49 -31.07
C ASP A 402 -17.94 19.09 -31.20
N ALA A 403 -18.75 18.55 -32.10
CA ALA A 403 -20.10 19.06 -32.38
C ALA A 403 -21.04 19.08 -31.15
N ALA A 404 -20.84 18.17 -30.19
CA ALA A 404 -21.70 18.10 -29.01
C ALA A 404 -21.53 19.30 -28.07
N SER A 405 -20.35 19.92 -28.04
CA SER A 405 -19.97 21.00 -27.11
C SER A 405 -20.02 22.40 -27.72
N SER A 406 -20.57 22.54 -28.92
CA SER A 406 -20.74 23.85 -29.57
C SER A 406 -21.59 24.81 -28.73
N ASN A 407 -21.35 26.12 -28.92
CA ASN A 407 -22.09 27.20 -28.25
C ASN A 407 -22.11 27.11 -26.71
N SER A 408 -21.04 26.56 -26.13
CA SER A 408 -20.94 26.27 -24.70
C SER A 408 -19.59 26.69 -24.11
N CYS A 409 -18.94 27.72 -24.66
CA CYS A 409 -17.54 28.07 -24.39
C CYS A 409 -17.16 28.29 -22.92
N LEU A 410 -18.12 28.68 -22.07
CA LEU A 410 -17.89 28.95 -20.64
C LEU A 410 -18.23 27.77 -19.72
N VAL A 411 -18.49 26.58 -20.26
CA VAL A 411 -18.85 25.41 -19.46
C VAL A 411 -17.72 24.99 -18.51
N SER A 412 -18.06 24.84 -17.23
CA SER A 412 -17.16 24.27 -16.23
C SER A 412 -17.48 22.81 -15.93
N VAL A 413 -16.54 22.13 -15.28
CA VAL A 413 -16.75 20.76 -14.79
C VAL A 413 -17.91 20.65 -13.80
N ASP A 414 -18.16 21.70 -13.02
CA ASP A 414 -19.26 21.74 -12.04
C ASP A 414 -20.61 21.73 -12.76
N ASP A 415 -20.72 22.37 -13.93
CA ASP A 415 -21.94 22.43 -14.72
C ASP A 415 -22.30 21.06 -15.31
N VAL A 416 -21.30 20.38 -15.90
CA VAL A 416 -21.45 19.03 -16.45
C VAL A 416 -21.80 18.02 -15.34
N ARG A 417 -21.14 18.12 -14.17
CA ARG A 417 -21.39 17.20 -13.04
C ARG A 417 -22.75 17.42 -12.36
N ARG A 418 -23.24 18.67 -12.27
CA ARG A 418 -24.53 19.01 -11.62
C ARG A 418 -25.72 18.34 -12.32
N LYS A 419 -25.72 18.24 -13.64
CA LYS A 419 -26.79 17.58 -14.41
C LYS A 419 -26.99 16.11 -14.01
N LYS A 420 -25.90 15.33 -13.89
CA LYS A 420 -25.95 13.91 -13.51
C LYS A 420 -26.61 13.68 -12.14
N ASN A 421 -26.42 14.60 -11.20
CA ASN A 421 -27.02 14.48 -9.87
C ASN A 421 -28.53 14.79 -9.90
N LYS A 422 -28.97 15.74 -10.73
CA LYS A 422 -30.39 16.06 -10.91
C LYS A 422 -31.13 14.99 -11.72
N GLU A 423 -30.56 14.43 -12.78
CA GLU A 423 -31.15 13.29 -13.52
C GLU A 423 -31.34 12.07 -12.61
N LYS A 424 -30.36 11.76 -11.75
CA LYS A 424 -30.49 10.70 -10.74
C LYS A 424 -31.53 11.02 -9.65
N ALA A 425 -31.77 12.29 -9.34
CA ALA A 425 -32.79 12.70 -8.38
C ALA A 425 -34.20 12.73 -9.01
N GLY A 426 -34.34 13.18 -10.26
CA GLY A 426 -35.59 13.21 -11.02
C GLY A 426 -36.06 11.84 -11.50
N SER A 427 -35.12 10.91 -11.75
CA SER A 427 -35.44 9.50 -12.00
C SER A 427 -35.93 8.76 -10.75
N ARG A 428 -35.80 9.34 -9.55
CA ARG A 428 -36.48 8.87 -8.33
C ARG A 428 -37.83 9.58 -8.18
N ARG A 429 -38.68 9.48 -9.20
CA ARG A 429 -40.11 9.75 -9.04
C ARG A 429 -40.66 8.62 -8.17
N TRP A 430 -41.27 8.97 -7.05
CA TRP A 430 -41.83 8.02 -6.08
C TRP A 430 -42.81 7.04 -6.76
N SER A 431 -42.33 5.85 -7.11
CA SER A 431 -43.20 4.68 -7.26
C SER A 431 -43.35 4.07 -5.87
N LEU A 432 -44.50 4.31 -5.24
CA LEU A 432 -44.97 3.51 -4.12
C LEU A 432 -45.23 2.08 -4.62
N THR A 433 -44.18 1.27 -4.67
CA THR A 433 -44.30 -0.18 -4.83
C THR A 433 -43.55 -0.84 -3.67
N LYS A 434 -44.34 -1.41 -2.76
CA LYS A 434 -43.91 -2.23 -1.63
C LYS A 434 -43.02 -3.37 -2.15
N GLY A 435 -41.80 -3.52 -1.61
CA GLY A 435 -40.91 -4.63 -2.00
C GLY A 435 -39.49 -4.58 -1.41
N ARG A 436 -39.40 -4.84 -0.11
CA ARG A 436 -38.34 -5.50 0.69
C ARG A 436 -36.89 -5.64 0.13
N TRP A 437 -35.96 -5.21 1.00
CA TRP A 437 -34.50 -5.48 1.09
C TRP A 437 -33.51 -4.53 0.39
N ALA A 438 -33.24 -3.39 1.04
CA ALA A 438 -31.90 -2.77 1.05
C ALA A 438 -31.78 -1.81 2.25
N ARG A 439 -31.32 -2.35 3.38
CA ARG A 439 -30.97 -1.58 4.57
C ARG A 439 -29.45 -1.68 4.75
N VAL A 440 -28.71 -0.74 4.18
CA VAL A 440 -27.43 -0.28 4.72
C VAL A 440 -27.47 1.23 4.73
N ALA A 441 -27.38 1.77 5.93
CA ALA A 441 -27.94 3.04 6.34
C ALA A 441 -27.12 4.26 5.89
N ASN A 442 -27.87 5.30 5.54
CA ASN A 442 -27.44 6.68 5.35
C ASN A 442 -26.97 7.25 6.70
N ILE A 443 -25.68 7.49 6.90
CA ILE A 443 -25.18 8.34 7.99
C ILE A 443 -24.80 9.71 7.39
N ARG A 444 -25.78 10.60 7.37
CA ARG A 444 -25.59 12.05 7.20
C ARG A 444 -26.57 12.76 8.13
N ARG A 445 -26.10 13.07 9.36
CA ARG A 445 -26.48 14.19 10.24
C ARG A 445 -26.35 13.74 11.70
N TRP A 446 -25.28 14.19 12.35
CA TRP A 446 -25.08 14.61 13.75
C TRP A 446 -23.58 14.97 13.82
N ALA A 447 -23.05 15.96 14.53
CA ALA A 447 -23.49 17.25 15.01
C ALA A 447 -22.18 17.95 15.44
N ILE A 448 -21.93 19.18 14.99
CA ILE A 448 -20.99 20.08 15.67
C ILE A 448 -21.83 21.29 16.02
N SER A 449 -22.22 21.37 17.29
CA SER A 449 -22.87 22.54 17.86
C SER A 449 -22.30 22.72 19.26
N LEU A 450 -21.35 23.65 19.36
CA LEU A 450 -20.95 24.26 20.63
C LEU A 450 -22.11 25.14 21.13
N PRO A 451 -22.44 25.16 22.44
CA PRO A 451 -23.52 26.00 22.94
C PRO A 451 -22.97 27.39 23.24
N ILE A 452 -23.59 28.42 22.66
CA ILE A 452 -23.60 29.76 23.24
C ILE A 452 -25.07 30.11 23.44
N SER A 453 -25.41 30.37 24.71
CA SER A 453 -26.74 30.78 25.14
C SER A 453 -27.10 32.15 24.59
N LYS A 454 -28.39 32.36 24.32
CA LYS A 454 -29.12 33.61 24.64
C LYS A 454 -30.61 33.50 24.32
N GLY A 455 -31.42 33.72 25.36
CA GLY A 455 -32.43 34.76 25.40
C GLY A 455 -33.59 34.72 24.41
N SER A 456 -34.76 34.35 24.94
CA SER A 456 -36.11 34.68 24.46
C SER A 456 -36.29 36.19 24.19
N ARG A 457 -36.97 36.54 23.08
CA ARG A 457 -38.19 37.36 23.08
C ARG A 457 -38.83 37.50 21.70
N ASP A 458 -40.17 37.45 21.72
CA ASP A 458 -41.13 37.74 20.67
C ASP A 458 -40.96 39.14 20.04
N THR A 459 -41.35 39.32 18.77
CA THR A 459 -42.62 39.98 18.39
C THR A 459 -42.70 40.34 16.89
N SER A 460 -43.95 40.38 16.45
CA SER A 460 -44.55 40.72 15.16
C SER A 460 -44.12 42.05 14.52
N SER A 461 -44.52 42.17 13.24
CA SER A 461 -44.94 43.35 12.45
C SER A 461 -43.96 44.17 11.58
N ASP A 462 -44.43 44.32 10.32
CA ASP A 462 -44.30 45.45 9.38
C ASP A 462 -43.20 45.51 8.29
N ILE A 463 -43.61 44.99 7.12
CA ILE A 463 -43.66 45.62 5.78
C ILE A 463 -42.71 46.80 5.49
N SER A 464 -41.82 46.61 4.51
CA SER A 464 -41.55 47.63 3.48
C SER A 464 -41.07 46.98 2.19
N LEU A 465 -41.84 47.16 1.12
CA LEU A 465 -41.50 46.80 -0.26
C LEU A 465 -40.29 47.63 -0.75
N ILE A 466 -39.26 46.95 -1.25
CA ILE A 466 -38.27 47.50 -2.19
C ILE A 466 -38.09 46.45 -3.29
N PRO A 467 -38.29 46.75 -4.58
CA PRO A 467 -38.13 45.79 -5.65
C PRO A 467 -36.65 45.63 -5.96
N ALA A 468 -36.11 44.43 -5.79
CA ALA A 468 -34.80 44.04 -6.28
C ALA A 468 -34.97 42.88 -7.25
N ASP A 469 -35.21 43.23 -8.52
CA ASP A 469 -34.75 42.56 -9.73
C ASP A 469 -34.22 41.14 -9.53
N HIS A 470 -35.14 40.21 -9.26
CA HIS A 470 -34.89 38.78 -9.36
C HIS A 470 -35.31 38.35 -10.77
N VAL A 471 -34.46 38.65 -11.76
CA VAL A 471 -34.40 37.83 -12.95
C VAL A 471 -33.95 36.44 -12.48
N ARG A 472 -34.94 35.59 -12.20
CA ARG A 472 -34.75 34.16 -12.03
C ARG A 472 -34.13 33.65 -13.34
N ASP A 473 -32.87 33.24 -13.28
CA ASP A 473 -32.20 32.46 -14.33
C ASP A 473 -32.93 31.12 -14.50
N VAL A 474 -33.97 31.11 -15.34
CA VAL A 474 -34.79 29.92 -15.66
C VAL A 474 -34.05 28.93 -16.60
N ASN A 475 -32.88 29.27 -17.15
CA ASN A 475 -32.21 28.46 -18.18
C ASN A 475 -31.14 27.45 -17.71
N LYS A 476 -30.97 27.18 -16.40
CA LYS A 476 -29.90 26.27 -15.88
C LYS A 476 -30.28 24.78 -15.87
N GLU A 477 -31.10 24.30 -16.80
CA GLU A 477 -31.46 22.87 -16.89
C GLU A 477 -30.49 22.06 -17.76
N HIS A 478 -29.75 22.73 -18.64
CA HIS A 478 -28.88 22.13 -19.64
C HIS A 478 -27.45 22.67 -19.51
N TRP A 479 -26.44 21.80 -19.64
CA TRP A 479 -25.03 22.24 -19.58
C TRP A 479 -24.64 23.02 -20.84
N ASN A 480 -25.31 22.74 -21.97
CA ASN A 480 -25.10 23.38 -23.25
C ASN A 480 -25.82 24.72 -23.37
N GLY A 481 -25.26 25.62 -24.16
CA GLY A 481 -25.81 26.94 -24.46
C GLY A 481 -25.03 28.10 -23.84
N PRO A 482 -25.40 29.34 -24.22
CA PRO A 482 -24.70 30.55 -23.80
C PRO A 482 -24.73 30.77 -22.30
N ARG A 483 -23.70 31.44 -21.78
CA ARG A 483 -23.55 31.71 -20.34
C ARG A 483 -22.96 33.08 -20.08
N THR A 484 -23.40 33.67 -18.97
CA THR A 484 -22.82 34.90 -18.44
C THR A 484 -21.47 34.63 -17.77
N TRP A 485 -20.44 35.38 -18.15
CA TRP A 485 -19.14 35.31 -17.52
C TRP A 485 -19.18 35.87 -16.09
N SER A 486 -18.79 35.02 -15.14
CA SER A 486 -18.59 35.39 -13.74
C SER A 486 -17.29 34.77 -13.21
N PRO A 487 -16.20 35.52 -13.07
CA PRO A 487 -14.92 34.98 -12.64
C PRO A 487 -15.02 34.49 -11.19
N LYS A 488 -14.92 33.18 -10.98
CA LYS A 488 -14.93 32.57 -9.65
C LYS A 488 -13.52 32.17 -9.25
N LYS A 489 -12.98 32.82 -8.22
CA LYS A 489 -11.72 32.41 -7.59
C LYS A 489 -11.93 31.04 -6.92
N LYS A 490 -11.25 30.00 -7.43
CA LYS A 490 -11.35 28.62 -6.94
C LYS A 490 -10.01 28.17 -6.34
N ARG A 491 -10.08 27.21 -5.42
CA ARG A 491 -8.90 26.52 -4.86
C ARG A 491 -8.57 25.30 -5.70
N TRP A 492 -7.35 24.78 -5.60
CA TRP A 492 -6.91 23.58 -6.32
C TRP A 492 -7.82 22.38 -6.02
N ALA A 493 -8.30 22.27 -4.77
CA ALA A 493 -9.23 21.22 -4.37
C ALA A 493 -10.53 21.18 -5.20
N ALA A 494 -10.96 22.32 -5.78
CA ALA A 494 -12.19 22.39 -6.59
C ALA A 494 -12.07 21.66 -7.93
N ALA A 495 -10.84 21.38 -8.39
CA ALA A 495 -10.63 20.57 -9.60
C ALA A 495 -11.09 19.13 -9.40
N VAL A 496 -10.84 18.58 -8.21
CA VAL A 496 -11.12 17.18 -7.90
C VAL A 496 -12.58 17.03 -7.46
N SER A 497 -13.23 15.94 -7.87
CA SER A 497 -14.63 15.71 -7.50
C SER A 497 -14.80 15.45 -6.01
N ASN A 498 -15.92 15.91 -5.44
CA ASN A 498 -16.26 15.64 -4.03
C ASN A 498 -16.29 14.13 -3.72
N CYS A 499 -16.72 13.29 -4.68
CA CYS A 499 -16.68 11.84 -4.52
C CYS A 499 -15.25 11.35 -4.26
N ARG A 500 -14.28 11.78 -5.08
CA ARG A 500 -12.87 11.40 -4.92
C ARG A 500 -12.30 11.92 -3.60
N TRP A 501 -12.65 13.14 -3.18
CA TRP A 501 -12.27 13.65 -1.86
C TRP A 501 -12.84 12.79 -0.73
N THR A 502 -14.13 12.49 -0.77
CA THR A 502 -14.78 11.67 0.26
C THR A 502 -14.22 10.24 0.30
N THR A 503 -13.99 9.60 -0.85
CA THR A 503 -13.39 8.25 -0.87
C THR A 503 -11.96 8.27 -0.35
N SER A 504 -11.15 9.26 -0.74
CA SER A 504 -9.78 9.42 -0.23
C SER A 504 -9.77 9.60 1.29
N LEU A 505 -10.62 10.48 1.80
CA LEU A 505 -10.72 10.76 3.23
C LEU A 505 -11.17 9.52 4.02
N LEU A 506 -12.21 8.82 3.55
CA LEU A 506 -12.69 7.61 4.20
C LEU A 506 -11.64 6.50 4.22
N MET A 507 -10.97 6.25 3.09
CA MET A 507 -9.90 5.25 3.02
C MET A 507 -8.72 5.59 3.94
N TYR A 508 -8.34 6.87 3.98
CA TYR A 508 -7.25 7.34 4.82
C TYR A 508 -7.61 7.24 6.32
N LEU A 509 -8.80 7.70 6.71
CA LEU A 509 -9.28 7.58 8.09
C LEU A 509 -9.41 6.12 8.51
N PHE A 510 -9.89 5.24 7.63
CA PHE A 510 -10.00 3.81 7.89
C PHE A 510 -8.62 3.18 8.15
N ALA A 511 -7.65 3.41 7.26
CA ALA A 511 -6.29 2.90 7.43
C ALA A 511 -5.62 3.44 8.72
N LEU A 512 -5.79 4.72 9.02
CA LEU A 512 -5.26 5.33 10.23
C LEU A 512 -5.93 4.77 11.50
N SER A 513 -7.24 4.58 11.48
CA SER A 513 -8.00 4.02 12.61
C SER A 513 -7.56 2.58 12.89
N ILE A 514 -7.34 1.78 11.85
CA ILE A 514 -6.81 0.41 11.98
C ILE A 514 -5.39 0.44 12.57
N ALA A 515 -4.51 1.28 12.04
CA ALA A 515 -3.13 1.38 12.55
C ALA A 515 -3.09 1.82 14.01
N ILE A 516 -3.89 2.81 14.40
CA ILE A 516 -4.00 3.28 15.80
C ILE A 516 -4.60 2.21 16.69
N PHE A 517 -5.63 1.51 16.24
CA PHE A 517 -6.25 0.41 17.00
C PHE A 517 -5.23 -0.70 17.28
N PHE A 518 -4.52 -1.17 16.26
CA PHE A 518 -3.52 -2.23 16.43
C PHE A 518 -2.30 -1.76 17.24
N LEU A 519 -1.90 -0.50 17.11
CA LEU A 519 -0.85 0.07 17.97
C LEU A 519 -1.28 0.09 19.43
N ALA A 520 -2.50 0.57 19.73
CA ALA A 520 -3.01 0.63 21.09
C ALA A 520 -3.21 -0.76 21.70
N TRP A 521 -3.70 -1.71 20.89
CA TRP A 521 -3.80 -3.12 21.27
C TRP A 521 -2.42 -3.71 21.55
N GLY A 522 -1.46 -3.51 20.64
CA GLY A 522 -0.10 -4.01 20.77
C GLY A 522 0.60 -3.48 22.03
N ILE A 523 0.54 -2.17 22.28
CA ILE A 523 1.15 -1.56 23.48
C ILE A 523 0.54 -2.12 24.78
N LYS A 524 -0.78 -2.38 24.80
CA LYS A 524 -1.44 -3.00 25.97
C LYS A 524 -0.95 -4.43 26.22
N VAL A 525 -0.68 -5.20 25.17
CA VAL A 525 -0.25 -6.60 25.26
C VAL A 525 1.26 -6.73 25.49
N ALA A 526 2.07 -5.83 24.95
CA ALA A 526 3.53 -5.91 24.99
C ALA A 526 4.11 -5.71 26.40
N GLY A 527 3.45 -4.95 27.29
CA GLY A 527 3.88 -4.71 28.67
C GLY A 527 4.52 -3.31 28.91
N PRO A 528 5.60 -2.90 28.21
CA PRO A 528 6.23 -1.61 28.48
C PRO A 528 5.44 -0.44 27.89
N HIS A 529 5.22 0.59 28.70
CA HIS A 529 4.48 1.80 28.34
C HIS A 529 5.37 3.04 28.14
N ASP A 530 6.66 2.95 28.47
CA ASP A 530 7.60 4.05 28.34
C ASP A 530 8.28 4.09 26.95
N ALA A 531 8.56 5.29 26.46
CA ALA A 531 9.12 5.49 25.13
C ALA A 531 10.54 4.91 24.96
N ALA A 532 11.33 4.85 26.05
CA ALA A 532 12.67 4.29 26.02
C ALA A 532 12.64 2.78 25.82
N SER A 533 11.78 2.06 26.55
CA SER A 533 11.56 0.62 26.37
C SER A 533 10.97 0.29 24.99
N LEU A 534 10.03 1.09 24.48
CA LEU A 534 9.49 0.90 23.13
C LEU A 534 10.57 1.10 22.04
N TRP A 535 11.52 2.02 22.26
CA TRP A 535 12.66 2.22 21.38
C TRP A 535 13.68 1.08 21.49
N ALA A 536 13.89 0.55 22.70
CA ALA A 536 14.79 -0.56 22.97
C ALA A 536 14.37 -1.88 22.27
N LEU A 537 13.08 -2.07 22.00
CA LEU A 537 12.58 -3.19 21.16
C LEU A 537 13.19 -3.17 19.75
N GLY A 538 13.57 -2.00 19.24
CA GLY A 538 14.18 -1.83 17.94
C GLY A 538 13.22 -1.98 16.75
N PHE A 539 13.72 -1.63 15.56
CA PHE A 539 12.99 -1.79 14.30
C PHE A 539 13.20 -3.20 13.76
N GLY A 540 12.11 -3.90 13.42
CA GLY A 540 12.16 -5.20 12.73
C GLY A 540 12.86 -6.34 13.48
N LYS A 541 13.09 -6.20 14.80
CA LYS A 541 13.70 -7.25 15.62
C LYS A 541 12.62 -8.11 16.25
N PRO A 542 12.71 -9.46 16.15
CA PRO A 542 11.77 -10.33 16.83
C PRO A 542 11.91 -10.11 18.35
N SER A 543 10.82 -9.65 18.96
CA SER A 543 10.67 -9.61 20.41
C SER A 543 9.43 -10.40 20.75
N GLU A 544 9.50 -11.13 21.84
CA GLU A 544 8.45 -11.99 22.33
C GLU A 544 7.23 -11.20 22.78
N THR A 545 7.46 -9.93 23.17
CA THR A 545 6.42 -8.95 23.52
C THR A 545 5.62 -8.48 22.32
N ALA A 546 6.17 -8.72 21.14
CA ALA A 546 5.62 -8.23 19.91
C ALA A 546 5.40 -9.36 18.89
N LEU A 547 5.11 -10.58 19.34
CA LEU A 547 4.63 -11.68 18.49
C LEU A 547 3.11 -11.70 18.44
N ILE A 548 2.56 -11.89 17.24
CA ILE A 548 1.12 -12.04 17.02
C ILE A 548 0.75 -13.51 17.26
N THR A 549 0.14 -13.81 18.41
CA THR A 549 -0.30 -15.16 18.78
C THR A 549 -1.70 -15.47 18.25
N GLY A 550 -2.06 -16.76 18.15
CA GLY A 550 -3.39 -17.21 17.72
C GLY A 550 -3.64 -17.27 16.21
N LEU A 551 -2.76 -16.69 15.39
CA LEU A 551 -2.87 -16.74 13.92
C LEU A 551 -2.70 -18.17 13.37
N ALA A 552 -1.83 -18.96 14.02
CA ALA A 552 -1.48 -20.32 13.64
C ALA A 552 -2.61 -21.35 13.87
N ASN A 553 -3.59 -21.04 14.73
CA ASN A 553 -4.69 -21.96 15.06
C ASN A 553 -5.79 -22.01 13.97
N LEU A 554 -5.73 -21.13 12.97
CA LEU A 554 -6.72 -21.07 11.89
C LEU A 554 -6.50 -22.14 10.81
N PHE A 555 -5.28 -22.69 10.68
CA PHE A 555 -4.96 -23.68 9.64
C PHE A 555 -4.03 -24.77 10.17
N ARG A 556 -4.34 -26.02 9.84
CA ARG A 556 -3.66 -27.22 10.38
C ARG A 556 -2.33 -27.53 9.67
N GLU A 557 -2.13 -27.09 8.42
CA GLU A 557 -0.95 -27.45 7.63
C GLU A 557 0.18 -26.40 7.67
N SER A 558 1.43 -26.83 7.84
CA SER A 558 2.58 -25.93 7.96
C SER A 558 2.82 -25.03 6.72
N HIS A 559 2.61 -25.54 5.50
CA HIS A 559 2.71 -24.74 4.26
C HIS A 559 1.74 -23.56 4.23
N THR A 560 0.56 -23.74 4.81
CA THR A 560 -0.46 -22.69 4.89
C THR A 560 -0.11 -21.63 5.95
N LYS A 561 0.63 -22.00 7.02
CA LYS A 561 1.07 -21.08 8.07
C LYS A 561 2.07 -20.03 7.54
N ILE A 562 3.01 -20.43 6.68
CA ILE A 562 3.97 -19.49 6.05
C ILE A 562 3.25 -18.51 5.12
N ILE A 563 2.36 -19.02 4.25
CA ILE A 563 1.58 -18.19 3.33
C ILE A 563 0.75 -17.18 4.13
N GLN A 564 0.02 -17.63 5.15
CA GLN A 564 -0.81 -16.76 5.98
C GLN A 564 0.02 -15.67 6.68
N SER A 565 1.17 -16.03 7.25
CA SER A 565 2.07 -15.06 7.88
C SER A 565 2.58 -14.04 6.87
N ALA A 566 2.92 -14.47 5.65
CA ALA A 566 3.28 -13.56 4.57
C ALA A 566 2.14 -12.62 4.18
N LEU A 567 0.90 -13.13 4.06
CA LEU A 567 -0.27 -12.30 3.76
C LEU A 567 -0.51 -11.24 4.83
N VAL A 568 -0.41 -11.60 6.12
CA VAL A 568 -0.63 -10.67 7.24
C VAL A 568 0.48 -9.63 7.34
N ALA A 569 1.75 -10.06 7.26
CA ALA A 569 2.89 -9.15 7.32
C ALA A 569 2.92 -8.12 6.19
N ASN A 570 2.32 -8.45 5.03
CA ASN A 570 2.33 -7.59 3.85
C ASN A 570 0.99 -6.89 3.55
N LEU A 571 -0.06 -7.15 4.33
CA LEU A 571 -1.36 -6.48 4.15
C LEU A 571 -1.26 -4.94 4.27
N PRO A 572 -0.50 -4.36 5.22
CA PRO A 572 -0.33 -2.91 5.31
C PRO A 572 0.23 -2.28 4.03
N GLN A 573 1.16 -2.96 3.35
CA GLN A 573 1.81 -2.53 2.12
C GLN A 573 0.82 -2.53 0.96
N LEU A 574 -0.06 -3.55 0.88
CA LEU A 574 -1.15 -3.57 -0.08
C LEU A 574 -2.14 -2.40 0.19
N CYS A 575 -2.54 -2.19 1.44
CA CYS A 575 -3.41 -1.06 1.81
C CYS A 575 -2.79 0.28 1.42
N PHE A 576 -1.50 0.47 1.70
CA PHE A 576 -0.77 1.69 1.31
C PHE A 576 -0.68 1.87 -0.20
N SER A 577 -0.48 0.79 -0.97
CA SER A 577 -0.45 0.86 -2.44
C SER A 577 -1.76 1.39 -3.02
N VAL A 578 -2.91 1.02 -2.45
CA VAL A 578 -4.22 1.57 -2.84
C VAL A 578 -4.34 3.05 -2.45
N LEU A 579 -3.89 3.44 -1.24
CA LEU A 579 -3.85 4.84 -0.83
C LEU A 579 -2.96 5.68 -1.75
N TYR A 580 -1.78 5.17 -2.12
CA TYR A 580 -0.84 5.83 -3.03
C TYR A 580 -1.44 6.03 -4.43
N PHE A 581 -2.18 5.06 -4.95
CA PHE A 581 -2.90 5.22 -6.22
C PHE A 581 -3.91 6.38 -6.16
N GLN A 582 -4.68 6.45 -5.08
CA GLN A 582 -5.64 7.55 -4.87
C GLN A 582 -4.92 8.90 -4.70
N TYR A 583 -3.82 8.90 -3.96
CA TYR A 583 -2.98 10.07 -3.69
C TYR A 583 -2.40 10.66 -4.97
N ASN A 584 -1.81 9.83 -5.84
CA ASN A 584 -1.36 10.22 -7.16
C ASN A 584 -2.50 10.82 -7.98
N GLY A 585 -3.68 10.19 -7.94
CA GLY A 585 -4.86 10.71 -8.61
C GLY A 585 -5.27 12.12 -8.18
N LEU A 586 -5.15 12.46 -6.88
CA LEU A 586 -5.45 13.79 -6.37
C LEU A 586 -4.45 14.82 -6.89
N PHE A 587 -3.15 14.54 -6.77
CA PHE A 587 -2.09 15.44 -7.25
C PHE A 587 -2.16 15.66 -8.76
N THR A 588 -2.32 14.59 -9.54
CA THR A 588 -2.45 14.71 -11.01
C THR A 588 -3.65 15.59 -11.37
N GLY A 589 -4.79 15.41 -10.71
CA GLY A 589 -5.99 16.22 -10.97
C GLY A 589 -5.82 17.70 -10.60
N MET A 590 -5.19 18.00 -9.47
CA MET A 590 -4.92 19.38 -9.04
C MET A 590 -3.90 20.07 -9.94
N LEU A 591 -2.83 19.37 -10.34
CA LEU A 591 -1.79 19.92 -11.21
C LEU A 591 -2.27 20.10 -12.66
N ALA A 592 -3.11 19.20 -13.18
CA ALA A 592 -3.75 19.38 -14.48
C ALA A 592 -4.64 20.63 -14.50
N ALA A 593 -5.38 20.90 -13.41
CA ALA A 593 -6.19 22.11 -13.30
C ALA A 593 -5.36 23.39 -13.16
N ARG A 594 -4.19 23.32 -12.50
CA ARG A 594 -3.23 24.42 -12.49
C ARG A 594 -2.70 24.70 -13.90
N GLU A 595 -2.32 23.66 -14.64
CA GLU A 595 -1.84 23.77 -16.02
C GLU A 595 -2.91 24.38 -16.93
N TRP A 596 -4.17 23.95 -16.80
CA TRP A 596 -5.31 24.57 -17.48
C TRP A 596 -5.49 26.04 -17.10
N GLY A 597 -5.44 26.36 -15.81
CA GLY A 597 -5.60 27.72 -15.29
C GLY A 597 -4.56 28.70 -15.82
N ASP A 598 -3.33 28.23 -16.07
CA ASP A 598 -2.26 29.07 -16.62
C ASP A 598 -2.64 29.70 -17.97
N PHE A 599 -3.37 28.99 -18.84
CA PHE A 599 -3.75 29.51 -20.16
C PHE A 599 -4.73 30.70 -20.11
N GLY A 600 -5.49 30.85 -19.01
CA GLY A 600 -6.38 32.01 -18.83
C GLY A 600 -5.63 33.29 -18.45
N SER A 601 -4.38 33.18 -17.99
CA SER A 601 -3.60 34.34 -17.51
C SER A 601 -2.39 34.65 -18.38
N ARG A 602 -1.79 33.63 -19.02
CA ARG A 602 -0.57 33.76 -19.81
C ARG A 602 -0.61 32.85 -21.02
N ARG A 603 0.08 33.27 -22.07
CA ARG A 603 0.27 32.48 -23.26
C ARG A 603 1.27 31.35 -23.02
N ARG A 604 0.94 30.12 -23.42
CA ARG A 604 1.77 28.95 -23.12
C ARG A 604 1.61 27.87 -24.19
N ALA A 605 2.70 27.20 -24.54
CA ALA A 605 2.63 26.02 -25.41
C ALA A 605 2.02 24.83 -24.66
N ILE A 606 1.21 24.02 -25.37
CA ILE A 606 0.60 22.82 -24.83
C ILE A 606 1.63 21.70 -24.64
N ARG A 607 1.37 20.82 -23.67
CA ARG A 607 2.18 19.64 -23.38
C ARG A 607 1.48 18.41 -23.95
N VAL A 608 2.09 17.76 -24.92
CA VAL A 608 1.56 16.59 -25.62
C VAL A 608 2.32 15.32 -25.25
N SER A 609 1.65 14.17 -25.36
CA SER A 609 2.26 12.86 -25.17
C SER A 609 2.85 12.30 -26.48
N SER A 610 2.47 12.85 -27.64
CA SER A 610 3.02 12.56 -28.97
C SER A 610 4.36 13.25 -29.20
N ASP A 611 4.95 13.00 -30.37
CA ASP A 611 6.09 13.80 -30.81
C ASP A 611 5.65 15.26 -30.92
N PRO A 612 6.29 16.18 -30.17
CA PRO A 612 5.91 17.58 -30.20
C PRO A 612 6.18 18.17 -31.58
N ARG A 613 5.25 19.00 -32.07
CA ARG A 613 5.37 19.76 -33.32
C ARG A 613 5.33 21.26 -33.02
N GLY A 614 6.05 22.05 -33.83
CA GLY A 614 6.16 23.50 -33.59
C GLY A 614 6.76 23.82 -32.21
N GLU A 615 6.09 24.67 -31.44
CA GLU A 615 6.50 25.05 -30.08
C GLU A 615 5.91 24.16 -28.98
N GLN A 616 5.19 23.09 -29.34
CA GLN A 616 4.66 22.12 -28.37
C GLN A 616 5.77 21.55 -27.49
N ARG A 617 5.41 21.22 -26.24
CA ARG A 617 6.34 20.62 -25.28
C ARG A 617 6.06 19.13 -25.19
N SER A 618 7.10 18.31 -25.24
CA SER A 618 6.95 16.90 -24.89
C SER A 618 6.62 16.77 -23.40
N ASN A 619 5.79 15.80 -23.06
CA ASN A 619 5.62 15.40 -21.68
C ASN A 619 6.74 14.46 -21.22
N TYR A 620 7.14 14.60 -19.96
CA TYR A 620 7.91 13.61 -19.24
C TYR A 620 7.10 12.31 -19.04
N PHE A 621 7.85 11.23 -18.81
CA PHE A 621 7.47 9.82 -18.59
C PHE A 621 6.27 9.56 -17.64
N LEU A 622 5.84 10.56 -16.86
CA LEU A 622 4.71 10.51 -15.92
C LEU A 622 3.77 11.71 -16.16
N GLN A 623 2.45 11.52 -15.97
CA GLN A 623 1.45 12.60 -16.04
C GLN A 623 1.82 13.80 -15.14
N LEU A 624 2.51 13.51 -14.03
CA LEU A 624 3.04 14.46 -13.05
C LEU A 624 4.46 14.95 -13.41
N PRO A 625 4.75 16.25 -13.34
CA PRO A 625 6.12 16.77 -13.47
C PRO A 625 7.07 16.19 -12.43
N TYR A 626 8.35 15.97 -12.78
CA TYR A 626 9.35 15.32 -11.92
C TYR A 626 9.54 15.95 -10.54
N ARG A 627 9.44 17.29 -10.44
CA ARG A 627 9.49 18.02 -9.17
C ARG A 627 8.42 17.60 -8.15
N TRP A 628 7.32 16.99 -8.61
CA TRP A 628 6.28 16.43 -7.77
C TRP A 628 6.37 14.91 -7.71
N SER A 629 6.60 14.23 -8.84
CA SER A 629 6.61 12.76 -8.86
C SER A 629 7.80 12.15 -8.10
N ILE A 630 8.99 12.78 -8.12
CA ILE A 630 10.19 12.26 -7.44
C ILE A 630 9.99 12.28 -5.91
N PRO A 631 9.63 13.41 -5.26
CA PRO A 631 9.36 13.41 -3.82
C PRO A 631 8.27 12.42 -3.41
N LEU A 632 7.21 12.30 -4.21
CA LEU A 632 6.12 11.35 -3.95
C LEU A 632 6.58 9.89 -4.03
N LEU A 633 7.43 9.58 -5.02
CA LEU A 633 8.01 8.26 -5.16
C LEU A 633 8.94 7.94 -4.00
N LEU A 634 9.82 8.87 -3.61
CA LEU A 634 10.74 8.68 -2.48
C LEU A 634 9.98 8.49 -1.16
N MET A 635 8.94 9.29 -0.90
CA MET A 635 8.08 9.11 0.27
C MET A 635 7.33 7.78 0.23
N SER A 636 6.87 7.35 -0.95
CA SER A 636 6.24 6.03 -1.11
C SER A 636 7.21 4.89 -0.80
N ILE A 637 8.46 4.97 -1.28
CA ILE A 637 9.51 3.98 -0.99
C ILE A 637 9.79 3.94 0.52
N LEU A 638 9.91 5.11 1.15
CA LEU A 638 10.12 5.22 2.60
C LEU A 638 8.97 4.59 3.39
N VAL A 639 7.71 4.88 3.05
CA VAL A 639 6.55 4.31 3.75
C VAL A 639 6.47 2.79 3.51
N HIS A 640 6.72 2.29 2.30
CA HIS A 640 6.78 0.84 2.06
C HIS A 640 7.83 0.15 2.94
N TRP A 641 9.01 0.76 3.10
CA TRP A 641 10.04 0.25 3.98
C TRP A 641 9.62 0.29 5.46
N LEU A 642 9.05 1.40 5.94
CA LEU A 642 8.55 1.49 7.31
C LEU A 642 7.45 0.45 7.60
N LEU A 643 6.57 0.19 6.63
CA LEU A 643 5.51 -0.82 6.76
C LEU A 643 6.08 -2.24 6.83
N SER A 644 7.16 -2.55 6.09
CA SER A 644 7.82 -3.86 6.20
C SER A 644 8.52 -4.08 7.54
N GLN A 645 8.86 -2.99 8.25
CA GLN A 645 9.37 -3.07 9.63
C GLN A 645 8.26 -3.02 10.68
N SER A 646 7.03 -2.67 10.29
CA SER A 646 5.88 -2.54 11.20
C SER A 646 5.27 -3.87 11.56
N VAL A 647 5.08 -4.74 10.58
CA VAL A 647 4.68 -6.14 10.74
C VAL A 647 5.58 -6.99 9.85
N PHE A 648 6.26 -7.97 10.42
CA PHE A 648 7.27 -8.77 9.73
C PHE A 648 7.13 -10.25 10.08
N ILE A 649 7.61 -11.15 9.22
CA ILE A 649 7.57 -12.59 9.50
C ILE A 649 8.62 -12.93 10.56
N VAL A 650 8.24 -13.78 11.51
CA VAL A 650 9.14 -14.43 12.46
C VAL A 650 9.06 -15.92 12.24
N ALA A 651 10.20 -16.53 11.94
CA ALA A 651 10.32 -17.97 11.72
C ALA A 651 11.34 -18.56 12.69
N VAL A 652 10.97 -19.65 13.36
CA VAL A 652 11.80 -20.35 14.34
C VAL A 652 11.87 -21.82 13.98
N GLU A 653 13.08 -22.32 13.81
CA GLU A 653 13.35 -23.73 13.56
C GLU A 653 13.50 -24.47 14.89
N ARG A 654 12.85 -25.62 14.97
CA ARG A 654 12.89 -26.54 16.12
C ARG A 654 13.39 -27.90 15.63
N PRO A 655 14.72 -28.09 15.52
CA PRO A 655 15.29 -29.36 15.06
C PRO A 655 14.85 -30.58 15.87
N GLN A 656 14.51 -30.37 17.14
CA GLN A 656 14.13 -31.39 18.11
C GLN A 656 12.64 -31.77 18.04
N ASP A 657 11.78 -30.95 17.41
CA ASP A 657 10.34 -31.19 17.25
C ASP A 657 10.08 -31.82 15.86
N PRO A 658 9.84 -33.15 15.79
CA PRO A 658 9.64 -33.83 14.52
C PRO A 658 8.29 -33.49 13.86
N ASP A 659 7.29 -33.06 14.63
CA ASP A 659 5.93 -32.79 14.15
C ASP A 659 5.81 -31.37 13.57
N GLU A 660 6.45 -30.38 14.22
CA GLU A 660 6.48 -28.99 13.75
C GLU A 660 7.90 -28.38 13.75
N PRO A 661 8.80 -28.84 12.84
CA PRO A 661 10.20 -28.44 12.82
C PRO A 661 10.43 -26.97 12.43
N LEU A 662 9.38 -26.29 11.94
CA LEU A 662 9.39 -24.86 11.64
C LEU A 662 8.10 -24.21 12.15
N TYR A 663 8.25 -23.32 13.12
CA TYR A 663 7.19 -22.45 13.63
C TYR A 663 7.25 -21.09 12.93
N THR A 664 6.15 -20.64 12.33
CA THR A 664 6.08 -19.34 11.64
C THR A 664 4.93 -18.51 12.19
N THR A 665 5.22 -17.25 12.50
CA THR A 665 4.26 -16.24 12.95
C THR A 665 4.64 -14.84 12.43
N CYS A 666 3.91 -13.81 12.84
CA CYS A 666 4.24 -12.41 12.57
C CYS A 666 4.71 -11.72 13.85
N GLY A 667 5.78 -10.93 13.74
CA GLY A 667 6.16 -9.92 14.72
C GLY A 667 5.61 -8.55 14.33
N TYR A 668 5.49 -7.64 15.28
CA TYR A 668 5.21 -6.22 15.00
C TYR A 668 6.19 -5.31 15.75
N SER A 669 6.34 -4.05 15.28
CA SER A 669 7.18 -3.06 15.94
C SER A 669 6.38 -1.78 16.20
N PRO A 670 6.08 -1.43 17.47
CA PRO A 670 5.34 -0.21 17.82
C PRO A 670 5.97 1.06 17.22
N MET A 671 7.31 1.17 17.25
CA MET A 671 8.01 2.34 16.73
C MET A 671 7.93 2.46 15.21
N ALA A 672 8.01 1.34 14.49
CA ALA A 672 7.80 1.34 13.04
C ALA A 672 6.34 1.70 12.68
N ILE A 673 5.36 1.26 13.47
CA ILE A 673 3.95 1.65 13.30
C ILE A 673 3.77 3.16 13.56
N ILE A 674 4.32 3.70 14.65
CA ILE A 674 4.26 5.13 14.99
C ILE A 674 4.88 5.98 13.87
N THR A 675 6.09 5.63 13.43
CA THR A 675 6.77 6.36 12.36
C THR A 675 6.04 6.24 11.02
N SER A 676 5.43 5.10 10.72
CA SER A 676 4.52 4.93 9.57
C SER A 676 3.30 5.86 9.66
N ILE A 677 2.66 5.96 10.83
CA ILE A 677 1.54 6.87 11.07
C ILE A 677 1.97 8.33 10.86
N CYS A 678 3.12 8.74 11.40
CA CYS A 678 3.65 10.09 11.19
C CYS A 678 3.89 10.39 9.70
N ALA A 679 4.49 9.45 8.96
CA ALA A 679 4.71 9.61 7.53
C ALA A 679 3.40 9.74 6.74
N LEU A 680 2.38 8.93 7.07
CA LEU A 680 1.05 9.05 6.48
C LEU A 680 0.41 10.42 6.78
N VAL A 681 0.52 10.92 8.01
CA VAL A 681 -0.01 12.24 8.41
C VAL A 681 0.67 13.37 7.63
N ILE A 682 2.00 13.31 7.46
CA ILE A 682 2.74 14.27 6.65
C ILE A 682 2.23 14.27 5.20
N MET A 683 2.02 13.09 4.61
CA MET A 683 1.43 12.97 3.27
C MET A 683 0.02 13.57 3.21
N ALA A 684 -0.85 13.30 4.19
CA ALA A 684 -2.19 13.88 4.23
C ALA A 684 -2.18 15.42 4.35
N VAL A 685 -1.29 15.96 5.20
CA VAL A 685 -1.10 17.42 5.33
C VAL A 685 -0.63 18.02 4.00
N ALA A 686 0.29 17.37 3.28
CA ALA A 686 0.74 17.85 1.97
C ALA A 686 -0.40 17.96 0.95
N VAL A 687 -1.32 16.98 0.92
CA VAL A 687 -2.55 17.05 0.08
C VAL A 687 -3.46 18.19 0.53
N ALA A 688 -3.69 18.34 1.84
CA ALA A 688 -4.55 19.39 2.36
C ALA A 688 -4.01 20.78 2.02
N VAL A 689 -2.73 21.03 2.31
CA VAL A 689 -2.04 22.31 2.03
C VAL A 689 -2.08 22.64 0.54
N THR A 690 -1.75 21.68 -0.32
CA THR A 690 -1.79 21.88 -1.78
C THR A 690 -3.21 22.13 -2.28
N GLY A 691 -4.21 21.44 -1.71
CA GLY A 691 -5.63 21.66 -2.00
C GLY A 691 -6.15 23.06 -1.61
N LEU A 692 -5.54 23.69 -0.59
CA LEU A 692 -5.89 25.04 -0.13
C LEU A 692 -5.34 26.16 -1.03
N LEU A 693 -4.34 25.88 -1.87
CA LEU A 693 -3.76 26.85 -2.79
C LEU A 693 -4.81 27.37 -3.78
N ARG A 694 -4.67 28.63 -4.20
CA ARG A 694 -5.56 29.27 -5.19
C ARG A 694 -5.15 28.90 -6.61
N LEU A 695 -6.14 28.62 -7.45
CA LEU A 695 -5.94 28.49 -8.90
C LEU A 695 -5.82 29.88 -9.52
N PRO A 696 -5.07 30.03 -10.63
CA PRO A 696 -5.15 31.21 -11.48
C PRO A 696 -6.62 31.45 -11.87
N ALA A 697 -7.09 32.70 -11.73
CA ALA A 697 -8.41 33.11 -12.20
C ALA A 697 -8.31 33.54 -13.67
N GLY A 698 -9.41 33.45 -14.41
CA GLY A 698 -9.47 33.90 -15.81
C GLY A 698 -9.87 32.83 -16.82
N ILE A 699 -10.20 31.61 -16.39
CA ILE A 699 -10.75 30.55 -17.25
C ILE A 699 -11.68 29.63 -16.44
N PRO A 700 -12.77 29.07 -17.01
CA PRO A 700 -13.58 28.05 -16.34
C PRO A 700 -12.75 26.84 -15.92
N VAL A 701 -13.02 26.28 -14.74
CA VAL A 701 -12.32 25.07 -14.28
C VAL A 701 -12.92 23.84 -14.96
N VAL A 702 -12.14 23.17 -15.82
CA VAL A 702 -12.59 21.95 -16.54
C VAL A 702 -12.07 20.65 -15.93
N SER A 703 -10.99 20.70 -15.14
CA SER A 703 -10.32 19.51 -14.59
C SER A 703 -10.02 18.48 -15.68
N SER A 704 -10.49 17.23 -15.53
CA SER A 704 -10.34 16.13 -16.49
C SER A 704 -11.52 15.99 -17.46
N CYS A 705 -12.52 16.88 -17.42
CA CYS A 705 -13.78 16.66 -18.13
C CYS A 705 -13.66 16.91 -19.64
N SER A 706 -13.75 15.86 -20.44
CA SER A 706 -13.63 15.94 -21.90
C SER A 706 -14.60 16.94 -22.55
N LEU A 707 -15.86 16.99 -22.09
CA LEU A 707 -16.87 17.93 -22.60
C LEU A 707 -16.51 19.39 -22.37
N ALA A 708 -16.03 19.70 -21.16
CA ALA A 708 -15.67 21.07 -20.80
C ALA A 708 -14.36 21.52 -21.47
N ILE A 709 -13.42 20.58 -21.66
CA ILE A 709 -12.21 20.83 -22.46
C ILE A 709 -12.59 21.11 -23.92
N ALA A 710 -13.45 20.28 -24.51
CA ALA A 710 -13.90 20.41 -25.89
C ALA A 710 -14.63 21.75 -26.14
N ALA A 711 -15.49 22.16 -25.21
CA ALA A 711 -16.23 23.41 -25.30
C ALA A 711 -15.32 24.65 -25.42
N ALA A 712 -14.14 24.62 -24.80
CA ALA A 712 -13.18 25.73 -24.84
C ALA A 712 -12.27 25.73 -26.08
N CYS A 713 -12.40 24.73 -26.97
CA CYS A 713 -11.58 24.56 -28.17
C CYS A 713 -12.33 24.87 -29.47
N HIS A 714 -13.52 25.49 -29.39
CA HIS A 714 -14.24 25.95 -30.58
C HIS A 714 -13.70 27.30 -31.06
N HIS A 715 -13.72 27.54 -32.36
CA HIS A 715 -13.47 28.85 -32.97
C HIS A 715 -14.83 29.49 -33.32
N PRO A 716 -15.00 30.83 -33.22
CA PRO A 716 -16.27 31.49 -33.58
C PRO A 716 -16.75 31.14 -35.00
N ASP A 717 -15.84 31.04 -35.96
CA ASP A 717 -16.19 30.75 -37.36
C ASP A 717 -16.57 29.27 -37.60
N GLY A 718 -16.44 28.40 -36.60
CA GLY A 718 -16.71 26.96 -36.70
C GLY A 718 -15.68 26.17 -37.51
N ILE A 719 -14.63 26.84 -38.02
CA ILE A 719 -13.58 26.24 -38.85
C ILE A 719 -12.54 25.55 -37.95
N PRO A 720 -12.12 24.31 -38.29
CA PRO A 720 -11.01 23.65 -37.61
C PRO A 720 -9.70 24.44 -37.67
N GLN A 721 -8.94 24.45 -36.57
CA GLN A 721 -7.71 25.21 -36.42
C GLN A 721 -6.49 24.29 -36.22
N PRO A 722 -6.02 23.59 -37.28
CA PRO A 722 -4.93 22.60 -37.17
C PRO A 722 -3.57 23.21 -36.82
N GLU A 723 -3.36 24.51 -37.07
CA GLU A 723 -2.10 25.21 -36.77
C GLU A 723 -2.06 25.81 -35.36
N ALA A 724 -3.21 26.12 -34.75
CA ALA A 724 -3.27 26.73 -33.42
C ALA A 724 -2.53 25.90 -32.33
N PRO A 725 -2.63 24.56 -32.29
CA PRO A 725 -1.89 23.74 -31.32
C PRO A 725 -0.37 23.81 -31.45
N LEU A 726 0.19 24.33 -32.55
CA LEU A 726 1.62 24.37 -32.83
C LEU A 726 2.31 25.60 -32.22
N VAL A 727 1.54 26.59 -31.77
CA VAL A 727 2.04 27.83 -31.16
C VAL A 727 1.56 27.97 -29.71
N PRO A 728 2.16 28.88 -28.90
CA PRO A 728 1.68 29.15 -27.56
C PRO A 728 0.23 29.65 -27.56
N LEU A 729 -0.66 29.00 -26.82
CA LEU A 729 -2.09 29.35 -26.74
C LEU A 729 -2.38 30.25 -25.53
N LYS A 730 -3.41 31.09 -25.65
CA LYS A 730 -4.07 31.77 -24.51
C LYS A 730 -5.57 31.57 -24.66
N TRP A 731 -6.28 31.46 -23.54
CA TRP A 731 -7.74 31.41 -23.53
C TRP A 731 -8.31 32.80 -23.28
N GLY A 732 -9.33 33.20 -24.04
CA GLY A 732 -9.99 34.49 -23.91
C GLY A 732 -11.06 34.70 -24.98
N VAL A 733 -11.58 35.92 -25.08
CA VAL A 733 -12.55 36.32 -26.12
C VAL A 733 -11.82 36.40 -27.46
N MET A 734 -12.29 35.65 -28.45
CA MET A 734 -11.74 35.64 -29.81
C MET A 734 -12.36 36.75 -30.66
N GLN A 735 -11.55 37.34 -31.55
CA GLN A 735 -12.00 38.34 -32.51
C GLN A 735 -12.49 37.66 -33.79
N THR A 736 -13.60 38.12 -34.34
CA THR A 736 -14.10 37.74 -35.67
C THR A 736 -13.60 38.76 -36.68
N TYR A 737 -12.99 38.31 -37.78
CA TYR A 737 -12.35 39.19 -38.77
C TYR A 737 -13.34 39.85 -39.75
N ASP A 738 -14.57 39.35 -39.85
CA ASP A 738 -15.56 39.83 -40.83
C ASP A 738 -16.75 40.56 -40.18
N GLU A 739 -16.93 41.81 -40.62
CA GLU A 739 -18.12 42.69 -40.63
C GLU A 739 -18.84 43.00 -39.30
N GLU A 740 -19.53 44.14 -39.28
CA GLU A 740 -20.29 44.63 -38.11
C GLU A 740 -21.07 43.48 -37.46
N PRO A 741 -20.98 43.31 -36.12
CA PRO A 741 -21.63 42.20 -35.44
C PRO A 741 -23.12 42.24 -35.79
N SER A 742 -23.56 41.27 -36.59
CA SER A 742 -24.96 41.12 -36.93
C SER A 742 -25.71 41.06 -35.60
N ALA A 743 -26.70 41.95 -35.41
CA ALA A 743 -27.41 42.08 -34.14
C ALA A 743 -27.92 40.71 -33.66
N GLY A 744 -27.23 40.09 -32.70
CA GLY A 744 -27.55 38.77 -32.16
C GLY A 744 -26.41 37.74 -32.12
N VAL A 745 -25.24 37.97 -32.72
CA VAL A 745 -24.09 37.03 -32.59
C VAL A 745 -23.38 37.26 -31.25
N LEU A 746 -23.42 36.26 -30.37
CA LEU A 746 -22.75 36.30 -29.08
C LEU A 746 -21.24 36.11 -29.26
N ALA A 747 -20.44 36.88 -28.51
CA ALA A 747 -18.99 36.72 -28.51
C ALA A 747 -18.59 35.32 -28.03
N HIS A 748 -17.48 34.78 -28.56
CA HIS A 748 -17.01 33.43 -28.24
C HIS A 748 -15.70 33.47 -27.43
N CYS A 749 -15.59 32.60 -26.42
CA CYS A 749 -14.35 32.42 -25.66
C CYS A 749 -13.68 31.09 -26.03
N GLY A 750 -12.38 31.06 -26.25
CA GLY A 750 -11.68 29.80 -26.51
C GLY A 750 -10.18 29.95 -26.60
N PHE A 751 -9.51 28.85 -26.90
CA PHE A 751 -8.07 28.86 -27.14
C PHE A 751 -7.74 29.40 -28.52
N SER A 752 -6.84 30.38 -28.57
CA SER A 752 -6.29 30.89 -29.82
C SER A 752 -4.77 31.06 -29.78
N GLY A 753 -4.17 30.83 -30.95
CA GLY A 753 -2.80 31.20 -31.28
C GLY A 753 -2.66 32.67 -31.67
N GLU A 754 -3.74 33.45 -31.65
CA GLU A 754 -3.80 34.90 -31.93
C GLU A 754 -4.17 35.72 -30.67
N TYR A 755 -4.28 37.03 -30.82
CA TYR A 755 -4.64 37.90 -29.70
C TYR A 755 -6.06 37.58 -29.20
N VAL A 756 -6.22 37.50 -27.88
CA VAL A 756 -7.51 37.28 -27.22
C VAL A 756 -7.69 38.27 -26.08
N GLU A 757 -8.90 38.82 -25.98
CA GLU A 757 -9.27 39.76 -24.92
C GLU A 757 -9.70 39.03 -23.66
N GLU A 758 -9.66 39.73 -22.51
CA GLU A 758 -10.20 39.18 -21.28
C GLU A 758 -11.73 39.25 -21.27
N PRO A 759 -12.42 38.16 -20.88
CA PRO A 759 -13.88 38.16 -20.83
C PRO A 759 -14.42 39.15 -19.78
N LYS A 760 -15.43 39.92 -20.18
CA LYS A 760 -16.05 40.99 -19.40
C LYS A 760 -17.12 40.43 -18.48
N VAL A 761 -17.09 40.84 -17.21
CA VAL A 761 -18.04 40.36 -16.19
C VAL A 761 -19.46 40.78 -16.57
N GLY A 762 -20.41 39.84 -16.49
CA GLY A 762 -21.80 40.11 -16.83
C GLY A 762 -22.15 40.00 -18.32
N VAL A 763 -21.16 39.78 -19.20
CA VAL A 763 -21.38 39.54 -20.64
C VAL A 763 -21.66 38.06 -20.90
N GLU A 764 -22.57 37.78 -21.83
CA GLU A 764 -22.91 36.44 -22.27
C GLU A 764 -22.04 36.00 -23.45
N TYR A 765 -21.55 34.76 -23.37
CA TYR A 765 -20.71 34.15 -24.40
C TYR A 765 -21.28 32.78 -24.78
N ALA A 766 -21.22 32.44 -26.07
CA ALA A 766 -21.73 31.18 -26.63
C ALA A 766 -20.61 30.42 -27.33
#